data_AF-A0A812LZA1-F1
#
_entry.id   AF-A0A812LZA1-F1
#
_cell.length_a   1.000
_cell.length_b   1.000
_cell.length_c   1.000
_cell.angle_alpha   90.00
_cell.angle_beta   90.00
_cell.angle_gamma   90.00
#
_symmetry.space_group_name_H-M   'P 1'
#
loop_
_entity.id
_entity.type
_entity.pdbx_description
1 polymer ?
#
loop_
_entity_poly.entity_id
_entity_poly.type
_entity_poly.pdbx_seq_one_letter_code
_entity_poly.pdbx_strand_id
1 'polypeptide(L)'
;MRGGRNWPRAEYLVPNAVEILRSSLIHQGPPETELRRVLNSLPVDVEALCRRLRELIWARPGYRQLATVASLTDSQILQQWDRNRREAAAQGTWMHANCECLLNGGSVPFNTPEVCMFVKFLRDFRSEGWVFHRMEWAIYADEEDLAGSIDAVAQRGTDWCVLDWKRTKQLASKENSYGRRLRCPLEEVPDSVVWHYRVQLNVYAWILQHYCNVAATDLRIVCLHPDNEFSPLVISVPLMQDHMDKLMSWRRADVQSRMQLSNVANGDLRGGSQPGSPSFSQQLGEELEDEAVDERVPDEFGQPPEHKRQRVHDNQNVVAFDADGDILQQVQHTRDVVRGHPGQDTWSAEFRHVLEGALAVHRLRLLDVSRREEVLFLELIEGCGRHIRAHDGQCFFYTSHGHWAAYNGVIPQGTLARCKSYLMYLEGLYSKFGPNTPRNEDGILAAAQAILSEHNGSCAMLLSECARAAICRVPPANAKSKQAGQEKEEDEEHGKGGYTSWTTAMANTIGKLYVKLQTSLLNDTVIKYYVAWCSKDVQRQGGFCTLDGCFVFEQDGGLITVARNPEANVYIFIPHRMLDPIPEEVKHRVKVFWNTTYWGNGPAFEVCMASWTLALRGENVDRAFWGIGSGGVGQSLQTAQVPERLPYAIDTALVELRGWKRFELNTYPKFSGVTEETLDSMLRRTVACRYKACFVDPQRIAGKEAEAAASGVFPRDPTLKDFLRDKPACLVTLRFLWNYARGHTADQCRTVLENYVVHGGDEGLTRIAVRTSCGLSVDNEGVSDRVQQVLAALTVEGARQPEQVDEMARARQAKKEEQQKISDEIKTWLRDEGKDWFTAAQAKVAKASVSFGRGEAANVVQELARDGYLLSQTRDLPKAGRSTVYTPCILTKKTLANVVPMQLDSNLTCVEEYSWSGMRSRMSPESSRMLNLRTIADAYRHKPIAGRKRGAPKKKTTEDDSDARLAEDLRAMANKETEFFKEIQELADNGETTEGGLIPVQRHYYYPFDGRSRRFLQERGAQNSSRLARAISCPDTRDFDLHAAMFTVVVRLADAVQAESLDISAWREIAEDRCKVCLRKLHCTEAEGKQILLEVANGASLTNYKGLREDSVVFLKKLANQSRMLRWLACSQLPDVYKQLQSDRKVTWPEAAVFSRWWTAAEDFILEHMLSSIQEHNLRGHVSCHFDGILLGRSLAEAIEGKVNRSMVDYLQEKNFPGYFDACFLEREDLVVVRCNIDGNLPARCTRARAW
;
A
#
# COMPACT_ATOMS: atom_id res chain seq x y z
N MET A 1 -9.57 2.75 -18.35
CA MET A 1 -8.96 3.11 -19.66
C MET A 1 -9.90 2.89 -20.84
N ARG A 2 -10.58 1.74 -20.91
CA ARG A 2 -11.41 1.25 -22.04
C ARG A 2 -12.66 2.07 -22.44
N GLY A 3 -12.92 3.21 -21.80
CA GLY A 3 -14.08 4.08 -22.05
C GLY A 3 -13.79 5.32 -22.91
N GLY A 4 -12.57 5.46 -23.43
CA GLY A 4 -12.15 6.64 -24.20
C GLY A 4 -12.57 6.61 -25.67
N ARG A 5 -12.69 7.81 -26.27
CA ARG A 5 -13.02 8.02 -27.70
C ARG A 5 -12.14 7.25 -28.69
N ASN A 6 -10.87 7.03 -28.34
CA ASN A 6 -9.90 6.32 -29.17
C ASN A 6 -9.80 4.83 -28.79
N TRP A 7 -10.74 4.26 -28.03
CA TRP A 7 -10.71 2.83 -27.65
C TRP A 7 -11.50 1.96 -28.64
N PRO A 8 -10.93 0.85 -29.15
CA PRO A 8 -9.58 0.35 -28.86
C PRO A 8 -8.50 1.14 -29.61
N ARG A 9 -7.28 1.17 -29.05
CA ARG A 9 -6.07 1.73 -29.69
C ARG A 9 -5.20 0.58 -30.18
N ALA A 10 -4.43 0.79 -31.24
CA ALA A 10 -3.48 -0.20 -31.76
C ALA A 10 -2.52 -0.70 -30.66
N GLU A 11 -1.99 0.21 -29.83
CA GLU A 11 -1.08 -0.06 -28.71
C GLU A 11 -1.64 -0.97 -27.59
N TYR A 12 -2.96 -1.23 -27.60
CA TYR A 12 -3.68 -2.05 -26.61
C TYR A 12 -4.47 -3.22 -27.21
N LEU A 13 -4.30 -3.54 -28.50
CA LEU A 13 -4.89 -4.76 -29.06
C LEU A 13 -4.18 -6.01 -28.51
N VAL A 14 -4.91 -7.14 -28.44
CA VAL A 14 -4.26 -8.44 -28.23
C VAL A 14 -3.57 -8.92 -29.51
N PRO A 15 -2.50 -9.72 -29.46
CA PRO A 15 -1.78 -10.16 -30.67
C PRO A 15 -2.65 -10.85 -31.73
N ASN A 16 -3.65 -11.62 -31.29
CA ASN A 16 -4.61 -12.33 -32.16
C ASN A 16 -5.92 -11.53 -32.40
N ALA A 17 -5.92 -10.21 -32.23
CA ALA A 17 -7.11 -9.38 -32.38
C ALA A 17 -7.79 -9.54 -33.75
N VAL A 18 -7.02 -9.70 -34.83
CA VAL A 18 -7.56 -9.90 -36.20
C VAL A 18 -8.37 -11.20 -36.29
N GLU A 19 -7.89 -12.28 -35.70
CA GLU A 19 -8.54 -13.61 -35.73
C GLU A 19 -9.80 -13.64 -34.86
N ILE A 20 -9.73 -13.04 -33.67
CA ILE A 20 -10.88 -12.86 -32.77
C ILE A 20 -11.98 -12.05 -33.46
N LEU A 21 -11.62 -10.98 -34.18
CA LEU A 21 -12.60 -10.16 -34.90
C LEU A 21 -13.18 -10.88 -36.12
N ARG A 22 -12.38 -11.67 -36.87
CA ARG A 22 -12.88 -12.49 -37.98
C ARG A 22 -13.89 -13.56 -37.52
N SER A 23 -13.58 -14.26 -36.43
CA SER A 23 -14.43 -15.34 -35.88
C SER A 23 -15.69 -14.83 -35.18
N SER A 24 -15.65 -13.64 -34.58
CA SER A 24 -16.78 -13.08 -33.83
C SER A 24 -17.82 -12.32 -34.69
N LEU A 25 -17.59 -12.18 -36.00
CA LEU A 25 -18.55 -11.58 -36.94
C LEU A 25 -19.35 -12.70 -37.61
N ILE A 26 -20.61 -12.90 -37.18
CA ILE A 26 -21.43 -14.07 -37.57
C ILE A 26 -22.57 -13.69 -38.55
N HIS A 27 -23.03 -12.43 -38.55
CA HIS A 27 -24.14 -12.01 -39.42
C HIS A 27 -23.66 -11.33 -40.71
N GLN A 28 -24.58 -11.23 -41.68
CA GLN A 28 -24.39 -10.47 -42.91
C GLN A 28 -25.28 -9.23 -42.87
N GLY A 29 -24.66 -8.06 -42.69
CA GLY A 29 -25.34 -6.77 -42.75
C GLY A 29 -24.37 -5.67 -43.17
N PRO A 30 -24.85 -4.61 -43.86
CA PRO A 30 -23.99 -3.62 -44.51
C PRO A 30 -22.86 -3.00 -43.64
N PRO A 31 -23.06 -2.73 -42.32
CA PRO A 31 -21.97 -2.21 -41.48
C PRO A 31 -20.82 -3.20 -41.21
N GLU A 32 -21.07 -4.51 -41.27
CA GLU A 32 -20.03 -5.52 -41.02
C GLU A 32 -19.12 -5.72 -42.24
N THR A 33 -19.65 -5.52 -43.45
CA THR A 33 -18.91 -5.67 -44.72
C THR A 33 -17.68 -4.77 -44.79
N GLU A 34 -17.75 -3.55 -44.25
CA GLU A 34 -16.63 -2.60 -44.23
C GLU A 34 -15.51 -3.04 -43.28
N LEU A 35 -15.87 -3.53 -42.09
CA LEU A 35 -14.89 -4.07 -41.13
C LEU A 35 -14.25 -5.35 -41.66
N ARG A 36 -15.03 -6.23 -42.31
CA ARG A 36 -14.50 -7.41 -43.02
C ARG A 36 -13.53 -7.04 -44.14
N ARG A 37 -13.76 -5.93 -44.88
CA ARG A 37 -12.82 -5.49 -45.93
C ARG A 37 -11.44 -5.16 -45.36
N VAL A 38 -11.37 -4.45 -44.22
CA VAL A 38 -10.09 -4.13 -43.55
C VAL A 38 -9.49 -5.35 -42.86
N LEU A 39 -10.30 -6.24 -42.27
CA LEU A 39 -9.83 -7.53 -41.74
C LEU A 39 -9.26 -8.46 -42.82
N ASN A 40 -9.63 -8.26 -44.09
CA ASN A 40 -9.20 -9.06 -45.22
C ASN A 40 -8.13 -8.34 -46.09
N SER A 41 -7.67 -7.15 -45.71
CA SER A 41 -6.56 -6.51 -46.42
C SER A 41 -5.23 -7.18 -46.10
N LEU A 42 -4.30 -7.18 -47.06
CA LEU A 42 -2.96 -7.72 -46.91
C LEU A 42 -1.95 -6.62 -47.28
N PRO A 43 -1.19 -6.05 -46.31
CA PRO A 43 -1.29 -6.25 -44.86
C PRO A 43 -2.57 -5.65 -44.24
N VAL A 44 -2.87 -6.04 -42.99
CA VAL A 44 -3.96 -5.43 -42.19
C VAL A 44 -3.44 -4.14 -41.57
N ASP A 45 -3.95 -2.98 -42.00
CA ASP A 45 -3.70 -1.71 -41.30
C ASP A 45 -4.42 -1.74 -39.95
N VAL A 46 -3.64 -1.91 -38.88
CA VAL A 46 -4.14 -2.02 -37.50
C VAL A 46 -4.80 -0.71 -37.02
N GLU A 47 -4.32 0.45 -37.48
CA GLU A 47 -4.91 1.72 -37.07
C GLU A 47 -6.21 1.99 -37.85
N ALA A 48 -6.31 1.57 -39.12
CA ALA A 48 -7.58 1.50 -39.84
C ALA A 48 -8.54 0.45 -39.26
N LEU A 49 -8.03 -0.69 -38.79
CA LEU A 49 -8.85 -1.71 -38.13
C LEU A 49 -9.46 -1.16 -36.84
N CYS A 50 -8.65 -0.55 -35.96
CA CYS A 50 -9.16 0.16 -34.80
C CYS A 50 -10.14 1.27 -35.19
N ARG A 51 -9.90 2.01 -36.28
CA ARG A 51 -10.81 3.06 -36.80
C ARG A 51 -12.17 2.48 -37.22
N ARG A 52 -12.19 1.45 -38.07
CA ARG A 52 -13.43 0.77 -38.50
C ARG A 52 -14.15 0.07 -37.35
N LEU A 53 -13.42 -0.50 -36.40
CA LEU A 53 -14.01 -1.11 -35.20
C LEU A 53 -14.64 -0.06 -34.27
N ARG A 54 -14.00 1.11 -34.10
CA ARG A 54 -14.57 2.28 -33.41
C ARG A 54 -15.85 2.78 -34.10
N GLU A 55 -15.82 2.90 -35.42
CA GLU A 55 -16.97 3.28 -36.26
C GLU A 55 -18.13 2.28 -36.12
N LEU A 56 -17.87 0.97 -36.21
CA LEU A 56 -18.90 -0.07 -36.05
C LEU A 56 -19.53 -0.05 -34.65
N ILE A 57 -18.72 0.09 -33.60
CA ILE A 57 -19.20 0.16 -32.21
C ILE A 57 -20.01 1.44 -31.96
N TRP A 58 -19.66 2.55 -32.60
CA TRP A 58 -20.42 3.79 -32.53
C TRP A 58 -21.76 3.68 -33.27
N ALA A 59 -21.80 3.03 -34.44
CA ALA A 59 -23.01 2.79 -35.21
C ALA A 59 -23.94 1.75 -34.57
N ARG A 60 -23.38 0.71 -33.92
CA ARG A 60 -24.11 -0.36 -33.25
C ARG A 60 -23.45 -0.69 -31.89
N PRO A 61 -23.91 -0.07 -30.78
CA PRO A 61 -23.32 -0.25 -29.45
C PRO A 61 -23.22 -1.71 -28.94
N GLY A 62 -24.04 -2.63 -29.45
CA GLY A 62 -23.96 -4.06 -29.14
C GLY A 62 -22.62 -4.71 -29.52
N TYR A 63 -21.91 -4.20 -30.53
CA TYR A 63 -20.63 -4.74 -30.99
C TYR A 63 -19.46 -4.33 -30.06
N ARG A 64 -19.72 -3.60 -28.96
CA ARG A 64 -18.71 -3.21 -27.96
C ARG A 64 -17.96 -4.41 -27.35
N GLN A 65 -18.58 -5.58 -27.35
CA GLN A 65 -17.94 -6.83 -26.95
C GLN A 65 -16.71 -7.14 -27.83
N LEU A 66 -16.77 -6.85 -29.15
CA LEU A 66 -15.64 -7.05 -30.07
C LEU A 66 -14.38 -6.30 -29.66
N ALA A 67 -14.48 -5.01 -29.33
CA ALA A 67 -13.33 -4.26 -28.80
C ALA A 67 -12.91 -4.69 -27.39
N THR A 68 -13.80 -5.36 -26.64
CA THR A 68 -13.50 -5.87 -25.30
C THR A 68 -12.65 -7.14 -25.37
N VAL A 69 -12.93 -8.03 -26.34
CA VAL A 69 -12.18 -9.27 -26.60
C VAL A 69 -10.92 -9.04 -27.45
N ALA A 70 -10.93 -8.08 -28.37
CA ALA A 70 -9.79 -7.76 -29.23
C ALA A 70 -8.68 -6.94 -28.55
N SER A 71 -8.75 -6.69 -27.24
CA SER A 71 -7.85 -5.75 -26.54
C SER A 71 -7.35 -6.27 -25.18
N LEU A 72 -6.14 -5.85 -24.79
CA LEU A 72 -5.48 -6.13 -23.51
C LEU A 72 -6.32 -5.67 -22.33
N THR A 73 -6.51 -6.54 -21.33
CA THR A 73 -7.27 -6.28 -20.09
C THR A 73 -6.70 -5.08 -19.32
N ASP A 74 -7.50 -4.45 -18.46
CA ASP A 74 -7.01 -3.31 -17.66
C ASP A 74 -5.77 -3.69 -16.81
N SER A 75 -5.67 -4.94 -16.33
CA SER A 75 -4.46 -5.48 -15.66
C SER A 75 -3.25 -5.54 -16.60
N GLN A 76 -3.42 -6.06 -17.83
CA GLN A 76 -2.35 -6.12 -18.82
C GLN A 76 -1.89 -4.73 -19.27
N ILE A 77 -2.78 -3.73 -19.35
CA ILE A 77 -2.39 -2.34 -19.66
C ILE A 77 -1.61 -1.73 -18.49
N LEU A 78 -2.01 -1.96 -17.23
CA LEU A 78 -1.23 -1.52 -16.07
C LEU A 78 0.15 -2.18 -16.02
N GLN A 79 0.26 -3.47 -16.33
CA GLN A 79 1.54 -4.17 -16.47
C GLN A 79 2.39 -3.61 -17.62
N GLN A 80 1.77 -3.27 -18.76
CA GLN A 80 2.45 -2.61 -19.87
C GLN A 80 2.97 -1.22 -19.48
N TRP A 81 2.19 -0.43 -18.74
CA TRP A 81 2.63 0.88 -18.23
C TRP A 81 3.76 0.76 -17.21
N ASP A 82 3.69 -0.20 -16.26
CA ASP A 82 4.76 -0.40 -15.30
C ASP A 82 6.04 -0.94 -15.96
N ARG A 83 5.92 -1.84 -16.94
CA ARG A 83 7.05 -2.27 -17.77
C ARG A 83 7.70 -1.08 -18.49
N ASN A 84 6.90 -0.26 -19.18
CA ASN A 84 7.39 0.93 -19.88
C ASN A 84 8.06 1.93 -18.91
N ARG A 85 7.55 2.07 -17.67
CA ARG A 85 8.15 2.89 -16.61
C ARG A 85 9.52 2.34 -16.19
N ARG A 86 9.62 1.04 -15.92
CA ARG A 86 10.88 0.37 -15.54
C ARG A 86 11.91 0.45 -16.67
N GLU A 87 11.48 0.20 -17.91
CA GLU A 87 12.34 0.25 -19.10
C GLU A 87 12.88 1.68 -19.35
N ALA A 88 12.00 2.69 -19.32
CA ALA A 88 12.42 4.08 -19.49
C ALA A 88 13.39 4.54 -18.39
N ALA A 89 13.15 4.14 -17.13
CA ALA A 89 14.05 4.43 -16.02
C ALA A 89 15.40 3.74 -16.19
N ALA A 90 15.41 2.43 -16.48
CA ALA A 90 16.65 1.66 -16.66
C ALA A 90 17.49 2.18 -17.84
N GLN A 91 16.86 2.49 -18.98
CA GLN A 91 17.55 3.08 -20.13
C GLN A 91 18.05 4.51 -19.84
N GLY A 92 17.33 5.27 -19.01
CA GLY A 92 17.79 6.56 -18.50
C GLY A 92 19.03 6.42 -17.62
N THR A 93 18.99 5.56 -16.60
CA THR A 93 20.15 5.28 -15.73
C THR A 93 21.36 4.80 -16.53
N TRP A 94 21.15 3.89 -17.49
CA TRP A 94 22.21 3.41 -18.39
C TRP A 94 22.80 4.54 -19.25
N MET A 95 21.98 5.50 -19.71
CA MET A 95 22.46 6.67 -20.43
C MET A 95 23.37 7.57 -19.56
N HIS A 96 22.96 7.91 -18.32
CA HIS A 96 23.80 8.70 -17.40
C HIS A 96 25.15 8.02 -17.15
N ALA A 97 25.14 6.73 -16.79
CA ALA A 97 26.36 5.96 -16.52
C ALA A 97 27.31 5.91 -17.74
N ASN A 98 26.80 5.84 -18.97
CA ASN A 98 27.65 5.90 -20.16
C ASN A 98 28.22 7.30 -20.41
N CYS A 99 27.45 8.37 -20.14
CA CYS A 99 27.90 9.74 -20.29
C CYS A 99 29.01 10.07 -19.28
N GLU A 100 28.83 9.66 -18.03
CA GLU A 100 29.84 9.75 -16.96
C GLU A 100 31.10 8.94 -17.31
N CYS A 101 30.95 7.67 -17.68
CA CYS A 101 32.07 6.80 -18.05
C CYS A 101 32.92 7.40 -19.19
N LEU A 102 32.28 7.91 -20.26
CA LEU A 102 32.96 8.58 -21.36
C LEU A 102 33.71 9.85 -20.95
N LEU A 103 33.12 10.67 -20.07
CA LEU A 103 33.76 11.91 -19.61
C LEU A 103 34.92 11.65 -18.65
N ASN A 104 34.84 10.57 -17.86
CA ASN A 104 35.94 10.09 -17.01
C ASN A 104 36.99 9.24 -17.78
N GLY A 105 36.94 9.22 -19.12
CA GLY A 105 37.96 8.56 -19.97
C GLY A 105 37.80 7.05 -20.14
N GLY A 106 36.70 6.47 -19.66
CA GLY A 106 36.36 5.07 -19.87
C GLY A 106 35.79 4.78 -21.27
N SER A 107 35.75 3.49 -21.63
CA SER A 107 35.21 3.02 -22.91
C SER A 107 33.77 2.53 -22.78
N VAL A 108 32.87 3.02 -23.65
CA VAL A 108 31.48 2.52 -23.75
C VAL A 108 31.17 2.02 -25.16
N PRO A 109 30.16 1.14 -25.35
CA PRO A 109 29.74 0.70 -26.68
C PRO A 109 29.23 1.86 -27.56
N PHE A 110 29.95 2.15 -28.64
CA PHE A 110 29.64 3.19 -29.64
C PHE A 110 28.48 2.84 -30.60
N ASN A 111 27.57 1.96 -30.18
CA ASN A 111 26.48 1.41 -31.01
C ASN A 111 25.07 1.83 -30.55
N THR A 112 24.96 2.70 -29.53
CA THR A 112 23.66 3.23 -29.08
C THR A 112 23.43 4.65 -29.63
N PRO A 113 22.20 5.01 -30.05
CA PRO A 113 21.89 6.37 -30.51
C PRO A 113 22.24 7.44 -29.46
N GLU A 114 22.02 7.12 -28.18
CA GLU A 114 22.37 7.96 -27.03
C GLU A 114 23.85 8.36 -27.02
N VAL A 115 24.76 7.38 -27.16
CA VAL A 115 26.21 7.62 -27.17
C VAL A 115 26.63 8.40 -28.41
N CYS A 116 26.07 8.09 -29.59
CA CYS A 116 26.34 8.85 -30.82
C CYS A 116 25.93 10.33 -30.69
N MET A 117 24.75 10.59 -30.11
CA MET A 117 24.27 11.95 -29.83
C MET A 117 25.16 12.65 -28.79
N PHE A 118 25.59 11.95 -27.75
CA PHE A 118 26.46 12.49 -26.71
C PHE A 118 27.83 12.87 -27.26
N VAL A 119 28.45 12.01 -28.07
CA VAL A 119 29.75 12.29 -28.71
C VAL A 119 29.67 13.48 -29.67
N LYS A 120 28.57 13.62 -30.41
CA LYS A 120 28.30 14.82 -31.21
C LYS A 120 28.19 16.07 -30.32
N PHE A 121 27.42 16.01 -29.23
CA PHE A 121 27.35 17.08 -28.24
C PHE A 121 28.73 17.44 -27.70
N LEU A 122 29.54 16.46 -27.26
CA LEU A 122 30.87 16.70 -26.69
C LEU A 122 31.83 17.39 -27.67
N ARG A 123 31.80 17.01 -28.95
CA ARG A 123 32.61 17.66 -30.00
C ARG A 123 32.19 19.12 -30.17
N ASP A 124 30.89 19.35 -30.32
CA ASP A 124 30.34 20.67 -30.59
C ASP A 124 30.55 21.59 -29.36
N PHE A 125 30.30 21.09 -28.14
CA PHE A 125 30.51 21.80 -26.87
C PHE A 125 31.99 22.13 -26.58
N ARG A 126 32.93 21.21 -26.87
CA ARG A 126 34.37 21.50 -26.77
C ARG A 126 34.82 22.54 -27.80
N SER A 127 34.18 22.61 -28.97
CA SER A 127 34.51 23.62 -29.99
C SER A 127 34.14 25.06 -29.55
N GLU A 128 33.21 25.21 -28.60
CA GLU A 128 32.90 26.49 -27.94
C GLU A 128 33.90 26.88 -26.84
N GLY A 129 34.93 26.07 -26.59
CA GLY A 129 35.98 26.30 -25.59
C GLY A 129 35.69 25.77 -24.19
N TRP A 130 34.60 25.01 -23.97
CA TRP A 130 34.27 24.46 -22.66
C TRP A 130 35.12 23.23 -22.29
N VAL A 131 35.58 23.20 -21.04
CA VAL A 131 36.31 22.09 -20.43
C VAL A 131 35.51 21.56 -19.24
N PHE A 132 35.25 20.25 -19.18
CA PHE A 132 34.56 19.65 -18.04
C PHE A 132 35.41 19.75 -16.77
N HIS A 133 34.80 20.23 -15.69
CA HIS A 133 35.45 20.43 -14.39
C HIS A 133 35.08 19.32 -13.40
N ARG A 134 33.79 18.95 -13.33
CA ARG A 134 33.30 17.92 -12.40
C ARG A 134 32.04 17.22 -12.92
N MET A 135 31.86 15.97 -12.52
CA MET A 135 30.74 15.08 -12.83
C MET A 135 30.05 14.64 -11.53
N GLU A 136 28.76 14.31 -11.59
CA GLU A 136 27.94 13.80 -10.47
C GLU A 136 28.22 14.55 -9.14
N TRP A 137 28.21 15.88 -9.23
CA TRP A 137 28.61 16.73 -8.11
C TRP A 137 27.45 16.81 -7.11
N ALA A 138 27.54 15.98 -6.07
CA ALA A 138 26.73 16.10 -4.87
C ALA A 138 26.96 17.45 -4.17
N ILE A 139 25.90 18.24 -4.05
CA ILE A 139 25.87 19.56 -3.40
C ILE A 139 24.77 19.59 -2.33
N TYR A 140 25.00 20.40 -1.28
CA TYR A 140 24.04 20.66 -0.21
C TYR A 140 24.02 22.15 0.13
N ALA A 141 22.86 22.60 0.59
CA ALA A 141 22.61 23.95 1.05
C ALA A 141 22.00 23.87 2.46
N ASP A 142 22.82 24.13 3.47
CA ASP A 142 22.50 23.87 4.88
C ASP A 142 21.31 24.69 5.38
N GLU A 143 21.22 25.98 5.02
CA GLU A 143 20.13 26.85 5.48
C GLU A 143 18.78 26.51 4.82
N GLU A 144 18.83 26.04 3.57
CA GLU A 144 17.66 25.63 2.79
C GLU A 144 17.23 24.18 3.05
N ASP A 145 18.03 23.38 3.75
CA ASP A 145 17.84 21.93 3.86
C ASP A 145 17.55 21.31 2.48
N LEU A 146 18.47 21.49 1.53
CA LEU A 146 18.29 21.11 0.13
C LEU A 146 19.56 20.50 -0.47
N ALA A 147 19.44 19.27 -0.99
CA ALA A 147 20.52 18.51 -1.60
C ALA A 147 20.24 18.20 -3.09
N GLY A 148 21.29 17.97 -3.87
CA GLY A 148 21.18 17.48 -5.25
C GLY A 148 22.48 16.86 -5.78
N SER A 149 22.39 16.12 -6.88
CA SER A 149 23.55 15.75 -7.72
C SER A 149 23.45 16.51 -9.04
N ILE A 150 24.54 17.19 -9.42
CA ILE A 150 24.67 17.84 -10.72
C ILE A 150 25.36 16.87 -11.68
N ASP A 151 24.66 16.51 -12.76
CA ASP A 151 25.17 15.60 -13.80
C ASP A 151 26.58 16.00 -14.29
N ALA A 152 26.77 17.28 -14.67
CA ALA A 152 28.08 17.83 -14.99
C ALA A 152 28.21 19.36 -14.83
N VAL A 153 29.43 19.81 -14.54
CA VAL A 153 29.84 21.22 -14.54
C VAL A 153 31.08 21.38 -15.42
N ALA A 154 31.09 22.42 -16.27
CA ALA A 154 32.19 22.79 -17.15
C ALA A 154 32.61 24.25 -16.94
N GLN A 155 33.82 24.60 -17.37
CA GLN A 155 34.42 25.93 -17.23
C GLN A 155 35.01 26.40 -18.57
N ARG A 156 34.95 27.71 -18.83
CA ARG A 156 35.62 28.37 -19.94
C ARG A 156 36.16 29.72 -19.49
N GLY A 157 37.44 29.77 -19.10
CA GLY A 157 38.01 30.96 -18.46
C GLY A 157 37.33 31.22 -17.12
N THR A 158 36.66 32.37 -16.98
CA THR A 158 35.85 32.70 -15.80
C THR A 158 34.40 32.23 -15.89
N ASP A 159 33.93 31.82 -17.07
CA ASP A 159 32.56 31.30 -17.26
C ASP A 159 32.42 29.88 -16.70
N TRP A 160 31.24 29.58 -16.15
CA TRP A 160 30.86 28.27 -15.64
C TRP A 160 29.54 27.81 -16.27
N CYS A 161 29.50 26.58 -16.76
CA CYS A 161 28.33 25.96 -17.35
C CYS A 161 27.83 24.78 -16.52
N VAL A 162 26.55 24.78 -16.14
CA VAL A 162 25.88 23.62 -15.53
C VAL A 162 25.12 22.86 -16.61
N LEU A 163 25.32 21.54 -16.64
CA LEU A 163 24.79 20.64 -17.64
C LEU A 163 23.92 19.56 -16.98
N ASP A 164 22.87 19.16 -17.68
CA ASP A 164 21.87 18.21 -17.21
C ASP A 164 21.49 17.25 -18.35
N TRP A 165 21.78 15.95 -18.19
CA TRP A 165 21.51 14.91 -19.17
C TRP A 165 20.07 14.44 -19.01
N LYS A 166 19.31 14.29 -20.12
CA LYS A 166 17.92 13.78 -20.05
C LYS A 166 17.60 12.80 -21.17
N ARG A 167 16.78 11.80 -20.85
CA ARG A 167 16.26 10.79 -21.80
C ARG A 167 14.74 10.90 -21.98
N THR A 168 14.23 12.12 -22.12
CA THR A 168 12.79 12.40 -22.15
C THR A 168 12.23 12.38 -23.57
N LYS A 169 11.44 11.35 -23.88
CA LYS A 169 10.70 11.20 -25.15
C LYS A 169 9.93 12.47 -25.51
N GLN A 170 10.10 12.97 -26.74
CA GLN A 170 9.46 14.16 -27.32
C GLN A 170 9.60 15.41 -26.44
N LEU A 171 10.79 15.69 -25.90
CA LEU A 171 11.01 16.85 -25.04
C LEU A 171 10.66 18.19 -25.72
N ALA A 172 10.99 18.35 -27.00
CA ALA A 172 10.70 19.56 -27.78
C ALA A 172 9.20 19.92 -27.80
N SER A 173 8.28 18.93 -27.85
CA SER A 173 6.84 19.20 -27.84
C SER A 173 6.26 19.40 -26.43
N LYS A 174 7.09 19.33 -25.37
CA LYS A 174 6.68 19.39 -23.96
C LYS A 174 6.98 20.72 -23.28
N GLU A 175 7.37 21.76 -24.02
CA GLU A 175 7.52 23.10 -23.47
C GLU A 175 6.18 23.79 -23.20
N ASN A 176 5.12 23.48 -23.96
CA ASN A 176 3.80 24.09 -23.79
C ASN A 176 3.12 23.61 -22.50
N SER A 177 2.82 24.53 -21.57
CA SER A 177 2.08 24.22 -20.34
C SER A 177 0.56 24.12 -20.52
N TYR A 178 0.05 24.58 -21.66
CA TYR A 178 -1.38 24.79 -21.94
C TYR A 178 -2.04 25.73 -20.92
N GLY A 179 -1.34 26.83 -20.59
CA GLY A 179 -1.82 27.86 -19.65
C GLY A 179 -1.57 27.54 -18.18
N ARG A 180 -1.06 26.35 -17.84
CA ARG A 180 -0.70 25.99 -16.46
C ARG A 180 0.57 26.71 -16.00
N ARG A 181 0.65 26.97 -14.70
CA ARG A 181 1.78 27.61 -13.99
C ARG A 181 2.24 26.75 -12.82
N LEU A 182 3.49 26.93 -12.38
CA LEU A 182 3.99 26.35 -11.14
C LEU A 182 3.28 26.95 -9.92
N ARG A 183 3.60 26.43 -8.74
CA ARG A 183 3.00 26.87 -7.47
C ARG A 183 3.91 27.82 -6.73
N CYS A 184 3.36 28.47 -5.71
CA CYS A 184 4.10 29.28 -4.74
C CYS A 184 5.40 28.61 -4.29
N PRO A 185 6.58 29.27 -4.43
CA PRO A 185 6.79 30.71 -4.71
C PRO A 185 7.13 31.07 -6.18
N LEU A 186 6.73 30.25 -7.16
CA LEU A 186 7.08 30.39 -8.59
C LEU A 186 5.85 30.48 -9.52
N GLU A 187 4.74 31.08 -9.08
CA GLU A 187 3.47 31.14 -9.83
C GLU A 187 3.56 31.83 -11.20
N GLU A 188 4.59 32.65 -11.44
CA GLU A 188 4.88 33.25 -12.73
C GLU A 188 5.46 32.25 -13.75
N VAL A 189 6.03 31.12 -13.31
CA VAL A 189 6.71 30.14 -14.18
C VAL A 189 5.70 29.15 -14.79
N PRO A 190 5.78 28.79 -16.09
CA PRO A 190 4.88 27.79 -16.69
C PRO A 190 5.06 26.35 -16.14
N ASP A 191 3.96 25.62 -15.99
CA ASP A 191 3.97 24.19 -15.59
C ASP A 191 4.05 23.27 -16.82
N SER A 192 5.28 23.00 -17.26
CA SER A 192 5.58 21.99 -18.28
C SER A 192 6.95 21.34 -18.03
N VAL A 193 7.21 20.22 -18.69
CA VAL A 193 8.38 19.37 -18.41
C VAL A 193 9.70 20.11 -18.66
N VAL A 194 9.77 20.96 -19.69
CA VAL A 194 10.96 21.77 -19.97
C VAL A 194 11.19 22.81 -18.87
N TRP A 195 10.12 23.45 -18.39
CA TRP A 195 10.22 24.44 -17.31
C TRP A 195 10.56 23.83 -15.95
N HIS A 196 10.18 22.57 -15.69
CA HIS A 196 10.62 21.83 -14.50
C HIS A 196 12.15 21.68 -14.47
N TYR A 197 12.77 21.29 -15.58
CA TYR A 197 14.23 21.22 -15.69
C TYR A 197 14.88 22.61 -15.61
N ARG A 198 14.29 23.66 -16.22
CA ARG A 198 14.81 25.04 -16.09
C ARG A 198 14.93 25.48 -14.63
N VAL A 199 13.93 25.18 -13.80
CA VAL A 199 13.98 25.46 -12.35
C VAL A 199 15.03 24.59 -11.65
N GLN A 200 15.15 23.31 -11.99
CA GLN A 200 16.15 22.40 -11.41
C GLN A 200 17.60 22.90 -11.63
N LEU A 201 17.99 23.27 -12.86
CA LEU A 201 19.34 23.77 -13.12
C LEU A 201 19.61 25.11 -12.41
N ASN A 202 18.59 25.99 -12.30
CA ASN A 202 18.73 27.26 -11.59
C ASN A 202 18.88 27.06 -10.07
N VAL A 203 18.23 26.06 -9.48
CA VAL A 203 18.47 25.64 -8.08
C VAL A 203 19.93 25.22 -7.89
N TYR A 204 20.47 24.38 -8.79
CA TYR A 204 21.87 23.96 -8.72
C TYR A 204 22.86 25.14 -8.87
N ALA A 205 22.60 26.03 -9.84
CA ALA A 205 23.39 27.25 -10.04
C ALA A 205 23.42 28.14 -8.80
N TRP A 206 22.27 28.34 -8.16
CA TRP A 206 22.16 29.15 -6.95
C TRP A 206 22.96 28.55 -5.79
N ILE A 207 22.86 27.23 -5.56
CA ILE A 207 23.61 26.54 -4.49
C ILE A 207 25.12 26.63 -4.75
N LEU A 208 25.57 26.37 -5.99
CA LEU A 208 26.97 26.52 -6.38
C LEU A 208 27.51 27.93 -6.13
N GLN A 209 26.72 28.96 -6.43
CA GLN A 209 27.11 30.35 -6.20
C GLN A 209 27.30 30.66 -4.71
N HIS A 210 26.36 30.23 -3.86
CA HIS A 210 26.34 30.63 -2.45
C HIS A 210 27.20 29.75 -1.53
N TYR A 211 27.27 28.44 -1.79
CA TYR A 211 27.99 27.48 -0.93
C TYR A 211 29.33 27.01 -1.53
N CYS A 212 29.51 27.07 -2.85
CA CYS A 212 30.75 26.63 -3.51
C CYS A 212 31.56 27.78 -4.13
N ASN A 213 31.07 29.03 -4.07
CA ASN A 213 31.65 30.21 -4.73
C ASN A 213 31.86 30.03 -6.25
N VAL A 214 30.96 29.28 -6.91
CA VAL A 214 30.97 29.00 -8.36
C VAL A 214 29.74 29.65 -9.00
N ALA A 215 29.95 30.81 -9.63
CA ALA A 215 28.90 31.54 -10.32
C ALA A 215 28.66 31.00 -11.74
N ALA A 216 27.61 30.19 -11.92
CA ALA A 216 27.22 29.67 -13.23
C ALA A 216 26.72 30.79 -14.16
N THR A 217 27.31 30.89 -15.36
CA THR A 217 26.95 31.88 -16.39
C THR A 217 26.18 31.26 -17.57
N ASP A 218 26.22 29.94 -17.73
CA ASP A 218 25.46 29.19 -18.75
C ASP A 218 24.81 27.93 -18.13
N LEU A 219 23.60 27.58 -18.56
CA LEU A 219 22.84 26.43 -18.08
C LEU A 219 22.25 25.70 -19.28
N ARG A 220 22.47 24.38 -19.42
CA ARG A 220 21.96 23.63 -20.59
C ARG A 220 21.40 22.25 -20.23
N ILE A 221 20.20 21.97 -20.74
CA ILE A 221 19.59 20.64 -20.74
C ILE A 221 19.99 19.95 -22.05
N VAL A 222 20.51 18.73 -21.97
CA VAL A 222 20.95 17.96 -23.14
C VAL A 222 20.15 16.66 -23.21
N CYS A 223 19.19 16.62 -24.14
CA CYS A 223 18.31 15.49 -24.34
C CYS A 223 18.84 14.53 -25.41
N LEU A 224 19.13 13.29 -25.00
CA LEU A 224 19.74 12.25 -25.82
C LEU A 224 18.76 11.12 -26.19
N HIS A 225 17.45 11.35 -26.05
CA HIS A 225 16.46 10.31 -26.34
C HIS A 225 16.42 9.98 -27.87
N PRO A 226 16.34 8.70 -28.30
CA PRO A 226 16.39 8.28 -29.71
C PRO A 226 15.32 8.82 -30.68
N ASP A 227 14.40 9.67 -30.23
CA ASP A 227 13.43 10.35 -31.11
C ASP A 227 13.90 11.74 -31.57
N ASN A 228 15.06 12.20 -31.10
CA ASN A 228 15.84 13.28 -31.72
C ASN A 228 16.74 12.77 -32.87
N GLU A 229 16.44 11.58 -33.40
CA GLU A 229 17.23 10.86 -34.40
C GLU A 229 18.67 10.60 -33.93
N PHE A 230 19.67 11.14 -34.64
CA PHE A 230 21.10 11.04 -34.32
C PHE A 230 21.69 12.40 -33.89
N SER A 231 20.86 13.36 -33.47
CA SER A 231 21.32 14.68 -32.99
C SER A 231 20.81 14.98 -31.59
N PRO A 232 21.67 15.42 -30.65
CA PRO A 232 21.25 15.81 -29.32
C PRO A 232 20.35 17.05 -29.39
N LEU A 233 19.25 17.06 -28.61
CA LEU A 233 18.45 18.26 -28.42
C LEU A 233 19.01 19.03 -27.22
N VAL A 234 19.76 20.10 -27.49
CA VAL A 234 20.33 21.00 -26.48
C VAL A 234 19.41 22.19 -26.28
N ILE A 235 18.97 22.44 -25.04
CA ILE A 235 18.11 23.56 -24.66
C ILE A 235 18.90 24.44 -23.68
N SER A 236 19.24 25.66 -24.09
CA SER A 236 19.76 26.67 -23.18
C SER A 236 18.66 27.10 -22.19
N VAL A 237 19.05 27.25 -20.92
CA VAL A 237 18.20 27.59 -19.80
C VAL A 237 18.54 29.01 -19.36
N PRO A 238 17.57 29.94 -19.31
CA PRO A 238 17.83 31.28 -18.80
C PRO A 238 18.17 31.22 -17.30
N LEU A 239 19.06 32.11 -16.86
CA LEU A 239 19.27 32.37 -15.43
C LEU A 239 18.01 33.03 -14.85
N MET A 240 17.56 32.54 -13.71
CA MET A 240 16.30 32.91 -13.05
C MET A 240 16.56 33.39 -11.62
N GLN A 241 17.58 34.25 -11.42
CA GLN A 241 18.07 34.63 -10.08
C GLN A 241 16.94 35.10 -9.14
N ASP A 242 16.13 36.08 -9.55
CA ASP A 242 14.98 36.58 -8.77
C ASP A 242 14.00 35.48 -8.34
N HIS A 243 13.85 34.44 -9.17
CA HIS A 243 12.97 33.30 -8.87
C HIS A 243 13.63 32.36 -7.86
N MET A 244 14.95 32.16 -7.95
CA MET A 244 15.70 31.33 -7.00
C MET A 244 15.83 32.04 -5.66
N ASP A 245 16.08 33.35 -5.63
CA ASP A 245 16.13 34.12 -4.38
C ASP A 245 14.77 34.09 -3.65
N LYS A 246 13.65 34.21 -4.38
CA LYS A 246 12.30 33.96 -3.83
C LYS A 246 12.16 32.53 -3.30
N LEU A 247 12.61 31.54 -4.07
CA LEU A 247 12.49 30.11 -3.72
C LEU A 247 13.28 29.76 -2.45
N MET A 248 14.54 30.19 -2.37
CA MET A 248 15.42 29.91 -1.23
C MET A 248 15.01 30.72 0.00
N SER A 249 14.62 31.99 -0.17
CA SER A 249 14.05 32.78 0.94
C SER A 249 12.78 32.14 1.51
N TRP A 250 11.88 31.66 0.64
CA TRP A 250 10.71 30.90 1.06
C TRP A 250 11.07 29.58 1.76
N ARG A 251 12.09 28.86 1.26
CA ARG A 251 12.54 27.59 1.83
C ARG A 251 13.22 27.76 3.19
N ARG A 252 14.10 28.75 3.38
CA ARG A 252 14.69 29.09 4.69
C ARG A 252 13.60 29.41 5.71
N ALA A 253 12.55 30.15 5.33
CA ALA A 253 11.42 30.44 6.20
C ALA A 253 10.60 29.18 6.56
N ASP A 254 10.39 28.26 5.62
CA ASP A 254 9.77 26.95 5.87
C ASP A 254 10.61 26.10 6.85
N VAL A 255 11.93 26.00 6.64
CA VAL A 255 12.85 25.29 7.55
C VAL A 255 12.83 25.89 8.97
N GLN A 256 12.95 27.21 9.10
CA GLN A 256 12.87 27.89 10.40
C GLN A 256 11.53 27.64 11.10
N SER A 257 10.41 27.63 10.37
CA SER A 257 9.09 27.33 10.96
C SER A 257 9.00 25.91 11.53
N ARG A 258 9.63 24.93 10.86
CA ARG A 258 9.71 23.54 11.33
C ARG A 258 10.60 23.41 12.57
N MET A 259 11.73 24.13 12.62
CA MET A 259 12.61 24.17 13.79
C MET A 259 11.95 24.85 15.00
N GLN A 260 11.16 25.90 14.81
CA GLN A 260 10.41 26.51 15.90
C GLN A 260 9.35 25.55 16.47
N LEU A 261 8.65 24.80 15.61
CA LEU A 261 7.69 23.77 16.05
C LEU A 261 8.37 22.64 16.84
N SER A 262 9.60 22.23 16.49
CA SER A 262 10.35 21.23 17.26
C SER A 262 10.93 21.77 18.57
N ASN A 263 11.27 23.06 18.65
CA ASN A 263 11.75 23.69 19.89
C ASN A 263 10.62 23.90 20.92
N VAL A 264 9.39 24.21 20.49
CA VAL A 264 8.23 24.27 21.39
C VAL A 264 7.87 22.88 21.97
N ALA A 265 8.17 21.80 21.23
CA ALA A 265 8.01 20.43 21.72
C ALA A 265 9.14 19.95 22.66
N ASN A 266 10.25 20.69 22.77
CA ASN A 266 11.46 20.30 23.52
C ASN A 266 11.69 21.13 24.79
N GLY A 267 10.65 21.78 25.33
CA GLY A 267 10.72 22.69 26.46
C GLY A 267 11.13 22.12 27.83
N ASP A 268 11.46 20.83 27.94
CA ASP A 268 11.80 20.19 29.23
C ASP A 268 12.93 19.11 29.14
N LEU A 269 13.85 19.21 28.18
CA LEU A 269 14.98 18.26 28.07
C LEU A 269 16.32 18.91 27.68
N ARG A 270 16.75 19.98 28.37
CA ARG A 270 18.18 20.40 28.39
C ARG A 270 18.62 21.03 29.72
N GLY A 271 19.18 20.19 30.60
CA GLY A 271 20.44 20.50 31.28
C GLY A 271 21.40 19.36 30.96
N GLY A 272 22.70 19.54 30.75
CA GLY A 272 23.55 20.73 30.70
C GLY A 272 24.95 20.24 30.29
N SER A 273 25.70 21.04 29.53
CA SER A 273 26.91 20.60 28.82
C SER A 273 28.05 20.14 29.74
N GLN A 274 28.83 19.13 29.32
CA GLN A 274 30.30 19.17 29.45
C GLN A 274 31.00 18.46 28.26
N PRO A 275 32.24 18.87 27.90
CA PRO A 275 32.92 18.45 26.67
C PRO A 275 34.07 17.45 26.91
N GLY A 276 34.32 16.53 25.97
CA GLY A 276 35.59 15.78 25.93
C GLY A 276 35.56 14.30 25.54
N SER A 277 34.77 13.89 24.54
CA SER A 277 34.86 12.53 23.96
C SER A 277 35.57 12.53 22.60
N PRO A 278 36.50 11.58 22.32
CA PRO A 278 37.24 11.56 21.05
C PRO A 278 36.39 11.13 19.85
N SER A 279 36.92 11.32 18.64
CA SER A 279 36.19 11.01 17.41
C SER A 279 36.15 9.52 17.08
N PHE A 280 35.16 9.15 16.26
CA PHE A 280 34.91 7.84 15.66
C PHE A 280 36.11 7.21 14.91
N SER A 281 37.21 7.96 14.73
CA SER A 281 38.43 7.51 14.05
C SER A 281 39.45 6.82 14.97
N GLN A 282 39.24 6.81 16.30
CA GLN A 282 40.23 6.29 17.28
C GLN A 282 39.88 4.92 17.91
N GLN A 283 38.87 4.20 17.42
CA GLN A 283 38.53 2.84 17.87
C GLN A 283 38.77 1.76 16.79
N LEU A 284 39.52 2.08 15.74
CA LEU A 284 39.75 1.22 14.58
C LEU A 284 41.25 1.04 14.37
N GLY A 285 41.88 0.29 15.28
CA GLY A 285 43.33 0.07 15.26
C GLY A 285 43.88 -0.54 16.54
N GLU A 286 43.43 -1.77 16.87
CA GLU A 286 44.15 -2.75 17.71
C GLU A 286 43.38 -4.09 17.66
N GLU A 287 43.48 -4.78 16.52
CA GLU A 287 43.33 -6.24 16.48
C GLU A 287 44.70 -6.85 16.77
N LEU A 288 44.77 -7.84 17.67
CA LEU A 288 45.36 -9.19 17.45
C LEU A 288 45.65 -9.92 18.78
N GLU A 289 45.78 -11.24 18.66
CA GLU A 289 46.35 -12.25 19.58
C GLU A 289 45.39 -13.07 20.49
N ASP A 290 45.76 -14.35 20.59
CA ASP A 290 45.33 -15.49 21.44
C ASP A 290 43.91 -16.10 21.31
N GLU A 291 43.72 -17.43 21.25
CA GLU A 291 44.58 -18.55 20.79
C GLU A 291 43.71 -19.83 20.50
N ALA A 292 44.35 -20.93 20.06
CA ALA A 292 43.80 -22.13 19.38
C ALA A 292 43.02 -23.19 20.22
N VAL A 293 43.06 -24.48 19.78
CA VAL A 293 42.54 -25.76 20.39
C VAL A 293 41.15 -26.22 19.88
N ASP A 294 40.91 -27.46 19.38
CA ASP A 294 41.76 -28.60 18.92
C ASP A 294 40.95 -29.45 17.90
N GLU A 295 41.61 -30.11 16.95
CA GLU A 295 40.99 -31.05 16.01
C GLU A 295 41.07 -32.50 16.52
N ARG A 296 40.00 -33.29 16.35
CA ARG A 296 40.14 -34.75 16.27
C ARG A 296 38.91 -35.45 15.66
N VAL A 297 39.15 -36.17 14.56
CA VAL A 297 38.20 -37.08 13.89
C VAL A 297 38.61 -38.52 14.20
N PRO A 298 37.68 -39.40 14.58
CA PRO A 298 37.84 -40.86 14.46
C PRO A 298 37.14 -41.39 13.21
N ASP A 299 37.74 -42.39 12.57
CA ASP A 299 37.29 -43.01 11.33
C ASP A 299 36.70 -44.41 11.57
N GLU A 300 36.00 -44.95 10.55
CA GLU A 300 35.49 -46.32 10.38
C GLU A 300 34.41 -46.87 11.36
N PHE A 301 33.24 -47.28 10.81
CA PHE A 301 32.84 -48.70 10.61
C PHE A 301 31.32 -48.87 10.33
N GLY A 302 30.96 -49.70 9.33
CA GLY A 302 29.64 -50.38 9.29
C GLY A 302 28.75 -50.17 8.04
N GLN A 303 28.77 -51.12 7.11
CA GLN A 303 27.77 -51.24 6.04
C GLN A 303 26.49 -51.95 6.54
N PRO A 304 25.27 -51.54 6.11
CA PRO A 304 24.07 -52.36 6.19
C PRO A 304 23.85 -53.23 4.91
N PRO A 305 23.22 -54.41 5.02
CA PRO A 305 23.24 -55.43 3.95
C PRO A 305 22.13 -55.31 2.89
N GLU A 306 22.43 -55.76 1.67
CA GLU A 306 21.42 -56.09 0.64
C GLU A 306 20.59 -57.31 1.06
N HIS A 307 19.30 -57.39 0.68
CA HIS A 307 18.71 -58.67 0.24
C HIS A 307 17.44 -58.57 -0.65
N LYS A 308 17.68 -58.70 -1.96
CA LYS A 308 16.92 -59.46 -3.00
C LYS A 308 15.42 -59.22 -3.29
N ARG A 309 15.22 -58.80 -4.55
CA ARG A 309 14.01 -58.83 -5.41
C ARG A 309 13.41 -60.24 -5.65
N GLN A 310 12.10 -60.28 -5.95
CA GLN A 310 11.47 -61.13 -7.00
C GLN A 310 10.36 -60.27 -7.65
N ARG A 311 10.45 -59.82 -8.91
CA ARG A 311 10.36 -60.50 -10.23
C ARG A 311 9.01 -61.17 -10.54
N VAL A 312 8.31 -60.59 -11.52
CA VAL A 312 7.49 -61.33 -12.51
C VAL A 312 7.86 -60.80 -13.91
N HIS A 313 8.11 -61.74 -14.82
CA HIS A 313 8.39 -61.59 -16.26
C HIS A 313 7.06 -61.52 -17.05
N ASP A 314 6.91 -61.13 -18.33
CA ASP A 314 7.78 -60.75 -19.45
C ASP A 314 6.93 -59.91 -20.43
N ASN A 315 7.53 -59.02 -21.23
CA ASN A 315 7.55 -59.19 -22.69
C ASN A 315 8.35 -58.11 -23.43
N GLN A 316 8.91 -58.50 -24.58
CA GLN A 316 9.67 -57.63 -25.48
C GLN A 316 8.75 -56.87 -26.45
N ASN A 317 9.03 -55.58 -26.64
CA ASN A 317 9.19 -54.89 -27.94
C ASN A 317 8.69 -53.43 -27.93
N VAL A 318 9.52 -52.54 -28.50
CA VAL A 318 9.19 -51.17 -28.94
C VAL A 318 8.51 -50.28 -27.89
N VAL A 319 9.32 -49.62 -27.04
CA VAL A 319 8.86 -48.39 -26.37
C VAL A 319 9.05 -47.22 -27.32
N ALA A 320 7.98 -46.84 -28.01
CA ALA A 320 7.86 -45.49 -28.53
C ALA A 320 7.93 -44.52 -27.34
N PHE A 321 8.72 -43.45 -27.43
CA PHE A 321 8.70 -42.39 -26.42
C PHE A 321 7.35 -41.68 -26.49
N ASP A 322 6.48 -42.00 -25.54
CA ASP A 322 5.17 -41.36 -25.40
C ASP A 322 5.34 -39.87 -25.05
N ALA A 323 4.36 -39.05 -25.45
CA ALA A 323 4.47 -37.59 -25.33
C ALA A 323 4.34 -37.06 -23.89
N ASP A 324 4.10 -37.94 -22.91
CA ASP A 324 3.78 -37.65 -21.51
C ASP A 324 4.94 -37.97 -20.53
N GLY A 325 6.19 -37.79 -20.96
CA GLY A 325 7.38 -38.13 -20.16
C GLY A 325 7.63 -37.21 -18.93
N ASP A 326 7.76 -37.83 -17.76
CA ASP A 326 8.15 -37.19 -16.48
C ASP A 326 9.53 -36.51 -16.55
N ILE A 327 9.62 -35.28 -16.05
CA ILE A 327 10.85 -34.49 -15.97
C ILE A 327 11.88 -35.18 -15.06
N LEU A 328 11.45 -35.77 -13.95
CA LEU A 328 12.35 -36.42 -12.99
C LEU A 328 13.00 -37.67 -13.58
N GLN A 329 12.23 -38.51 -14.26
CA GLN A 329 12.74 -39.67 -15.00
C GLN A 329 13.71 -39.25 -16.11
N GLN A 330 13.42 -38.17 -16.84
CA GLN A 330 14.31 -37.66 -17.89
C GLN A 330 15.68 -37.20 -17.32
N VAL A 331 15.69 -36.50 -16.19
CA VAL A 331 16.92 -36.05 -15.51
C VAL A 331 17.68 -37.21 -14.87
N GLN A 332 16.98 -38.22 -14.35
CA GLN A 332 17.63 -39.42 -13.79
C GLN A 332 18.29 -40.26 -14.89
N HIS A 333 17.62 -40.46 -16.02
CA HIS A 333 18.18 -41.20 -17.15
C HIS A 333 19.49 -40.57 -17.67
N THR A 334 19.55 -39.24 -17.84
CA THR A 334 20.79 -38.60 -18.32
C THR A 334 21.93 -38.70 -17.31
N ARG A 335 21.62 -38.74 -16.00
CA ARG A 335 22.63 -39.03 -14.97
C ARG A 335 23.17 -40.44 -15.05
N ASP A 336 22.30 -41.42 -15.21
CA ASP A 336 22.71 -42.83 -15.22
C ASP A 336 23.56 -43.12 -16.46
N VAL A 337 23.27 -42.46 -17.60
CA VAL A 337 24.11 -42.50 -18.81
C VAL A 337 25.48 -41.83 -18.58
N VAL A 338 25.55 -40.63 -17.99
CA VAL A 338 26.83 -39.96 -17.68
C VAL A 338 27.66 -40.76 -16.68
N ARG A 339 27.03 -41.35 -15.65
CA ARG A 339 27.68 -42.18 -14.62
C ARG A 339 28.12 -43.55 -15.15
N GLY A 340 27.42 -44.09 -16.14
CA GLY A 340 27.78 -45.35 -16.81
C GLY A 340 28.88 -45.23 -17.85
N HIS A 341 29.30 -44.00 -18.22
CA HIS A 341 30.30 -43.80 -19.26
C HIS A 341 31.73 -44.15 -18.77
N PRO A 342 32.51 -44.97 -19.52
CA PRO A 342 33.89 -45.28 -19.17
C PRO A 342 34.74 -44.02 -18.99
N GLY A 343 35.47 -43.93 -17.88
CA GLY A 343 36.38 -42.80 -17.57
C GLY A 343 35.74 -41.60 -16.86
N GLN A 344 34.43 -41.64 -16.51
CA GLN A 344 33.76 -40.53 -15.84
C GLN A 344 34.35 -40.15 -14.47
N ASP A 345 35.12 -41.03 -13.83
CA ASP A 345 35.81 -40.74 -12.57
C ASP A 345 36.88 -39.64 -12.71
N THR A 346 37.36 -39.38 -13.92
CA THR A 346 38.26 -38.26 -14.23
C THR A 346 37.54 -36.92 -14.38
N TRP A 347 36.20 -36.90 -14.35
CA TRP A 347 35.40 -35.71 -14.62
C TRP A 347 34.96 -35.00 -13.33
N SER A 348 35.16 -33.67 -13.28
CA SER A 348 34.64 -32.84 -12.18
C SER A 348 33.10 -32.93 -12.07
N ALA A 349 32.56 -32.62 -10.89
CA ALA A 349 31.12 -32.65 -10.66
C ALA A 349 30.38 -31.65 -11.56
N GLU A 350 30.97 -30.48 -11.79
CA GLU A 350 30.46 -29.42 -12.66
C GLU A 350 30.45 -29.86 -14.13
N PHE A 351 31.51 -30.52 -14.59
CA PHE A 351 31.59 -31.01 -15.97
C PHE A 351 30.58 -32.14 -16.21
N ARG A 352 30.50 -33.13 -15.31
CA ARG A 352 29.44 -34.15 -15.32
C ARG A 352 28.06 -33.52 -15.38
N HIS A 353 27.82 -32.50 -14.56
CA HIS A 353 26.54 -31.83 -14.53
C HIS A 353 26.21 -31.04 -15.83
N VAL A 354 27.20 -30.44 -16.51
CA VAL A 354 26.98 -29.83 -17.84
C VAL A 354 26.69 -30.90 -18.91
N LEU A 355 27.30 -32.09 -18.81
CA LEU A 355 26.99 -33.23 -19.68
C LEU A 355 25.58 -33.78 -19.47
N GLU A 356 25.08 -33.87 -18.23
CA GLU A 356 23.66 -34.18 -17.93
C GLU A 356 22.71 -33.27 -18.73
N GLY A 357 23.06 -31.98 -18.82
CA GLY A 357 22.32 -30.98 -19.59
C GLY A 357 22.41 -31.19 -21.10
N ALA A 358 23.60 -31.48 -21.63
CA ALA A 358 23.79 -31.77 -23.05
C ALA A 358 22.96 -32.98 -23.50
N LEU A 359 22.99 -34.05 -22.70
CA LEU A 359 22.15 -35.23 -22.97
C LEU A 359 20.66 -34.93 -22.81
N ALA A 360 20.24 -34.08 -21.86
CA ALA A 360 18.83 -33.73 -21.71
C ALA A 360 18.26 -32.92 -22.89
N VAL A 361 19.09 -32.12 -23.57
CA VAL A 361 18.64 -31.18 -24.61
C VAL A 361 18.87 -31.66 -26.03
N HIS A 362 19.73 -32.66 -26.26
CA HIS A 362 20.11 -33.07 -27.62
C HIS A 362 18.94 -33.50 -28.50
N ARG A 363 17.85 -34.02 -27.92
CA ARG A 363 16.64 -34.45 -28.66
C ARG A 363 15.62 -33.31 -28.90
N LEU A 364 15.81 -32.12 -28.31
CA LEU A 364 14.89 -31.00 -28.47
C LEU A 364 14.90 -30.42 -29.89
N ARG A 365 13.72 -30.09 -30.42
CA ARG A 365 13.61 -29.33 -31.67
C ARG A 365 13.86 -27.85 -31.38
N LEU A 366 14.62 -27.20 -32.25
CA LEU A 366 15.15 -25.83 -32.08
C LEU A 366 14.06 -24.72 -32.05
N LEU A 367 12.79 -25.09 -32.23
CA LEU A 367 11.63 -24.21 -32.23
C LEU A 367 10.73 -24.40 -30.99
N ASP A 368 10.91 -25.49 -30.23
CA ASP A 368 9.89 -26.02 -29.31
C ASP A 368 10.22 -25.80 -27.82
N VAL A 369 10.92 -24.71 -27.46
CA VAL A 369 11.21 -24.40 -26.05
C VAL A 369 9.92 -23.92 -25.36
N SER A 370 9.20 -24.85 -24.72
CA SER A 370 7.95 -24.58 -24.01
C SER A 370 8.17 -24.23 -22.53
N ARG A 371 7.11 -24.28 -21.72
CA ARG A 371 7.18 -24.14 -20.25
C ARG A 371 7.75 -25.41 -19.60
N ARG A 372 7.58 -26.59 -20.21
CA ARG A 372 8.15 -27.87 -19.74
C ARG A 372 9.67 -27.81 -19.72
N GLU A 373 10.26 -27.30 -20.80
CA GLU A 373 11.71 -27.18 -20.93
C GLU A 373 12.26 -26.21 -19.88
N GLU A 374 11.62 -25.07 -19.64
CA GLU A 374 12.03 -24.14 -18.56
C GLU A 374 12.07 -24.81 -17.17
N VAL A 375 11.13 -25.73 -16.88
CA VAL A 375 11.12 -26.51 -15.63
C VAL A 375 12.20 -27.59 -15.64
N LEU A 376 12.39 -28.29 -16.77
CA LEU A 376 13.48 -29.27 -16.95
C LEU A 376 14.86 -28.64 -16.74
N PHE A 377 15.10 -27.46 -17.31
CA PHE A 377 16.34 -26.71 -17.08
C PHE A 377 16.49 -26.26 -15.63
N LEU A 378 15.40 -25.87 -14.95
CA LEU A 378 15.46 -25.52 -13.52
C LEU A 378 15.78 -26.75 -12.64
N GLU A 379 15.18 -27.92 -12.92
CA GLU A 379 15.47 -29.17 -12.20
C GLU A 379 16.88 -29.72 -12.47
N LEU A 380 17.39 -29.53 -13.69
CA LEU A 380 18.80 -29.79 -14.00
C LEU A 380 19.70 -28.89 -13.14
N ILE A 381 19.62 -27.57 -13.34
CA ILE A 381 20.60 -26.60 -12.81
C ILE A 381 20.55 -26.51 -11.27
N GLU A 382 19.37 -26.18 -10.75
CA GLU A 382 19.19 -25.86 -9.33
C GLU A 382 18.67 -27.07 -8.55
N GLY A 383 17.96 -27.97 -9.23
CA GLY A 383 17.14 -29.01 -8.65
C GLY A 383 17.92 -30.17 -8.05
N CYS A 384 17.28 -31.34 -8.05
CA CYS A 384 17.92 -32.59 -7.61
C CYS A 384 18.52 -32.53 -6.19
N GLY A 385 17.93 -31.71 -5.31
CA GLY A 385 18.38 -31.58 -3.92
C GLY A 385 19.63 -30.71 -3.74
N ARG A 386 20.06 -29.94 -4.74
CA ARG A 386 21.22 -29.03 -4.60
C ARG A 386 20.84 -27.67 -4.02
N HIS A 387 19.92 -26.97 -4.69
CA HIS A 387 19.59 -25.57 -4.41
C HIS A 387 18.09 -25.25 -4.44
N ILE A 388 17.30 -26.00 -5.20
CA ILE A 388 15.84 -25.95 -5.19
C ILE A 388 15.29 -27.38 -5.08
N ARG A 389 14.12 -27.54 -4.46
CA ARG A 389 13.33 -28.78 -4.46
C ARG A 389 11.86 -28.48 -4.22
N ALA A 390 10.99 -29.43 -4.58
CA ALA A 390 9.58 -29.39 -4.23
C ALA A 390 9.17 -30.65 -3.48
N HIS A 391 8.31 -30.49 -2.49
CA HIS A 391 7.63 -31.54 -1.73
C HIS A 391 6.48 -30.89 -0.93
N ASP A 392 5.52 -31.68 -0.43
CA ASP A 392 4.37 -31.18 0.35
C ASP A 392 3.57 -30.04 -0.32
N GLY A 393 3.57 -29.97 -1.65
CA GLY A 393 2.93 -28.89 -2.42
C GLY A 393 3.62 -27.52 -2.29
N GLN A 394 4.85 -27.47 -1.79
CA GLN A 394 5.65 -26.25 -1.65
C GLN A 394 7.01 -26.38 -2.36
N CYS A 395 7.60 -25.23 -2.70
CA CYS A 395 8.96 -25.13 -3.22
C CYS A 395 9.89 -24.62 -2.11
N PHE A 396 11.09 -25.18 -2.03
CA PHE A 396 12.11 -24.84 -1.04
C PHE A 396 13.43 -24.51 -1.74
N PHE A 397 14.13 -23.50 -1.22
CA PHE A 397 15.46 -23.10 -1.67
C PHE A 397 16.49 -23.33 -0.56
N TYR A 398 17.66 -23.86 -0.92
CA TYR A 398 18.77 -24.02 0.01
C TYR A 398 19.46 -22.68 0.26
N THR A 399 19.71 -22.34 1.52
CA THR A 399 20.30 -21.04 1.91
C THR A 399 21.78 -21.16 2.28
N SER A 400 22.50 -20.03 2.26
CA SER A 400 23.87 -19.92 2.76
C SER A 400 24.04 -20.22 4.25
N HIS A 401 22.94 -20.25 5.01
CA HIS A 401 22.93 -20.61 6.43
C HIS A 401 22.80 -22.11 6.66
N GLY A 402 22.57 -22.89 5.60
CA GLY A 402 22.63 -24.34 5.62
C GLY A 402 21.29 -25.07 5.70
N HIS A 403 20.18 -24.33 5.70
CA HIS A 403 18.81 -24.89 5.76
C HIS A 403 18.04 -24.72 4.45
N TRP A 404 16.92 -25.42 4.35
CA TRP A 404 15.96 -25.33 3.27
C TRP A 404 14.78 -24.43 3.62
N ALA A 405 14.79 -23.21 3.09
CA ALA A 405 13.76 -22.20 3.31
C ALA A 405 12.61 -22.32 2.29
N ALA A 406 11.36 -22.21 2.74
CA ALA A 406 10.19 -22.21 1.86
C ALA A 406 10.15 -20.97 0.95
N TYR A 407 9.73 -21.15 -0.30
CA TYR A 407 9.60 -20.07 -1.28
C TYR A 407 8.45 -19.11 -0.92
N ASN A 408 8.79 -17.85 -0.70
CA ASN A 408 7.85 -16.79 -0.29
C ASN A 408 7.69 -15.67 -1.36
N GLY A 409 7.89 -15.98 -2.64
CA GLY A 409 7.69 -15.01 -3.74
C GLY A 409 8.94 -14.22 -4.17
N VAL A 410 10.12 -14.53 -3.60
CA VAL A 410 11.41 -13.92 -3.98
C VAL A 410 12.41 -15.03 -4.32
N ILE A 411 13.00 -14.96 -5.52
CA ILE A 411 14.01 -15.92 -5.99
C ILE A 411 15.39 -15.51 -5.45
N PRO A 412 16.18 -16.44 -4.87
CA PRO A 412 17.54 -16.13 -4.42
C PRO A 412 18.44 -15.63 -5.57
N GLN A 413 19.23 -14.59 -5.33
CA GLN A 413 20.13 -14.02 -6.35
C GLN A 413 21.14 -15.06 -6.89
N GLY A 414 21.61 -15.97 -6.02
CA GLY A 414 22.50 -17.08 -6.39
C GLY A 414 21.91 -18.02 -7.44
N THR A 415 20.60 -18.29 -7.40
CA THR A 415 19.90 -19.11 -8.40
C THR A 415 19.99 -18.47 -9.80
N LEU A 416 19.81 -17.16 -9.91
CA LEU A 416 19.93 -16.45 -11.19
C LEU A 416 21.37 -16.49 -11.74
N ALA A 417 22.37 -16.40 -10.86
CA ALA A 417 23.78 -16.46 -11.23
C ALA A 417 24.20 -17.87 -11.70
N ARG A 418 23.81 -18.93 -10.97
CA ARG A 418 24.07 -20.32 -11.36
C ARG A 418 23.38 -20.71 -12.67
N CYS A 419 22.10 -20.33 -12.84
CA CYS A 419 21.38 -20.48 -14.11
C CYS A 419 22.09 -19.79 -15.29
N LYS A 420 22.71 -18.63 -15.07
CA LYS A 420 23.51 -17.96 -16.10
C LYS A 420 24.76 -18.77 -16.46
N SER A 421 25.58 -19.09 -15.46
CA SER A 421 26.87 -19.76 -15.67
C SER A 421 26.71 -21.13 -16.32
N TYR A 422 25.73 -21.93 -15.87
CA TYR A 422 25.47 -23.25 -16.43
C TYR A 422 25.08 -23.20 -17.92
N LEU A 423 24.17 -22.29 -18.30
CA LEU A 423 23.75 -22.15 -19.70
C LEU A 423 24.88 -21.61 -20.59
N MET A 424 25.77 -20.77 -20.06
CA MET A 424 26.98 -20.34 -20.78
C MET A 424 27.98 -21.49 -21.01
N TYR A 425 28.19 -22.37 -20.01
CA TYR A 425 29.01 -23.57 -20.20
C TYR A 425 28.41 -24.51 -21.26
N LEU A 426 27.09 -24.69 -21.24
CA LEU A 426 26.38 -25.54 -22.18
C LEU A 426 26.39 -24.97 -23.61
N GLU A 427 26.18 -23.66 -23.79
CA GLU A 427 26.33 -22.95 -25.07
C GLU A 427 27.76 -23.09 -25.63
N GLY A 428 28.77 -22.88 -24.78
CA GLY A 428 30.18 -23.00 -25.14
C GLY A 428 30.58 -24.42 -25.55
N LEU A 429 30.08 -25.44 -24.84
CA LEU A 429 30.33 -26.85 -25.15
C LEU A 429 29.76 -27.24 -26.52
N TYR A 430 28.49 -26.90 -26.78
CA TYR A 430 27.88 -27.11 -28.10
C TYR A 430 28.55 -26.32 -29.23
N SER A 431 29.16 -25.17 -28.92
CA SER A 431 29.93 -24.38 -29.89
C SER A 431 31.28 -25.02 -30.24
N LYS A 432 31.85 -25.84 -29.36
CA LYS A 432 33.12 -26.58 -29.58
C LYS A 432 32.91 -27.95 -30.24
N PHE A 433 31.71 -28.54 -30.20
CA PHE A 433 31.42 -29.80 -30.90
C PHE A 433 31.56 -29.67 -32.43
N GLY A 434 32.37 -30.55 -33.01
CA GLY A 434 32.64 -30.58 -34.45
C GLY A 434 31.39 -30.79 -35.32
N PRO A 435 31.42 -30.38 -36.60
CA PRO A 435 30.24 -30.37 -37.46
C PRO A 435 29.64 -31.76 -37.73
N ASN A 436 30.46 -32.82 -37.61
CA ASN A 436 30.09 -34.22 -37.82
C ASN A 436 29.71 -34.96 -36.53
N THR A 437 29.57 -34.27 -35.39
CA THR A 437 29.21 -34.89 -34.11
C THR A 437 27.86 -35.62 -34.23
N PRO A 438 27.76 -36.93 -33.96
CA PRO A 438 26.50 -37.65 -34.02
C PRO A 438 25.49 -37.11 -33.00
N ARG A 439 24.22 -37.01 -33.39
CA ARG A 439 23.14 -36.50 -32.54
C ARG A 439 22.52 -37.61 -31.67
N ASN A 440 23.36 -38.25 -30.86
CA ASN A 440 22.99 -39.31 -29.91
C ASN A 440 23.87 -39.22 -28.65
N GLU A 441 23.56 -40.02 -27.62
CA GLU A 441 24.24 -39.96 -26.32
C GLU A 441 25.74 -40.28 -26.43
N ASP A 442 26.11 -41.39 -27.07
CA ASP A 442 27.51 -41.80 -27.25
C ASP A 442 28.33 -40.77 -28.02
N GLY A 443 27.76 -40.20 -29.10
CA GLY A 443 28.44 -39.21 -29.94
C GLY A 443 28.72 -37.90 -29.21
N ILE A 444 27.84 -37.49 -28.29
CA ILE A 444 28.01 -36.28 -27.47
C ILE A 444 29.07 -36.52 -26.39
N LEU A 445 29.05 -37.68 -25.72
CA LEU A 445 30.03 -38.03 -24.70
C LEU A 445 31.43 -38.22 -25.29
N ALA A 446 31.54 -38.91 -26.42
CA ALA A 446 32.80 -39.07 -27.14
C ALA A 446 33.38 -37.72 -27.62
N ALA A 447 32.53 -36.82 -28.16
CA ALA A 447 32.97 -35.48 -28.55
C ALA A 447 33.41 -34.63 -27.34
N ALA A 448 32.70 -34.71 -26.22
CA ALA A 448 33.09 -34.02 -25.00
C ALA A 448 34.40 -34.55 -24.41
N GLN A 449 34.62 -35.86 -24.42
CA GLN A 449 35.87 -36.49 -23.98
C GLN A 449 37.06 -36.11 -24.88
N ALA A 450 36.85 -36.05 -26.20
CA ALA A 450 37.88 -35.60 -27.13
C ALA A 450 38.31 -34.14 -26.83
N ILE A 451 37.34 -33.23 -26.68
CA ILE A 451 37.63 -31.83 -26.31
C ILE A 451 38.30 -31.74 -24.93
N LEU A 452 37.92 -32.57 -23.96
CA LEU A 452 38.59 -32.62 -22.65
C LEU A 452 40.06 -33.04 -22.76
N SER A 453 40.38 -34.00 -23.63
CA SER A 453 41.77 -34.42 -23.87
C SER A 453 42.62 -33.32 -24.53
N GLU A 454 42.05 -32.49 -25.41
CA GLU A 454 42.70 -31.29 -25.97
C GLU A 454 43.05 -30.24 -24.89
N HIS A 455 42.36 -30.25 -23.74
CA HIS A 455 42.59 -29.33 -22.62
C HIS A 455 43.35 -30.03 -21.47
N ASN A 456 44.24 -30.97 -21.80
CA ASN A 456 45.08 -31.75 -20.87
C ASN A 456 44.29 -32.49 -19.77
N GLY A 457 43.03 -32.87 -20.02
CA GLY A 457 42.16 -33.49 -19.02
C GLY A 457 41.57 -32.53 -17.99
N SER A 458 41.85 -31.22 -18.07
CA SER A 458 41.40 -30.24 -17.08
C SER A 458 39.97 -29.75 -17.36
N CYS A 459 39.01 -30.29 -16.61
CA CYS A 459 37.60 -29.86 -16.66
C CYS A 459 37.44 -28.35 -16.38
N ALA A 460 38.23 -27.79 -15.45
CA ALA A 460 38.15 -26.37 -15.11
C ALA A 460 38.60 -25.46 -16.26
N MET A 461 39.70 -25.82 -16.94
CA MET A 461 40.16 -25.11 -18.15
C MET A 461 39.12 -25.20 -19.27
N LEU A 462 38.55 -26.39 -19.50
CA LEU A 462 37.51 -26.59 -20.51
C LEU A 462 36.26 -25.74 -20.23
N LEU A 463 35.73 -25.76 -18.99
CA LEU A 463 34.55 -24.98 -18.64
C LEU A 463 34.79 -23.46 -18.75
N SER A 464 35.97 -22.98 -18.34
CA SER A 464 36.40 -21.60 -18.53
C SER A 464 36.43 -21.21 -20.02
N GLU A 465 37.01 -22.07 -20.86
CA GLU A 465 37.05 -21.90 -22.31
C GLU A 465 35.66 -21.98 -22.97
N CYS A 466 34.74 -22.80 -22.47
CA CYS A 466 33.35 -22.82 -22.90
C CYS A 466 32.64 -21.50 -22.56
N ALA A 467 32.77 -20.99 -21.33
CA ALA A 467 32.21 -19.69 -20.97
C ALA A 467 32.82 -18.55 -21.82
N ARG A 468 34.14 -18.57 -22.07
CA ARG A 468 34.81 -17.60 -22.94
C ARG A 468 34.30 -17.68 -24.39
N ALA A 469 34.09 -18.88 -24.92
CA ALA A 469 33.52 -19.07 -26.27
C ALA A 469 32.09 -18.50 -26.38
N ALA A 470 31.24 -18.72 -25.37
CA ALA A 470 29.89 -18.17 -25.30
C ALA A 470 29.89 -16.62 -25.21
N ILE A 471 30.83 -16.03 -24.45
CA ILE A 471 31.00 -14.57 -24.35
C ILE A 471 31.47 -13.97 -25.68
N CYS A 472 32.49 -14.56 -26.31
CA CYS A 472 33.22 -13.92 -27.40
C CYS A 472 32.58 -14.07 -28.79
N ARG A 473 31.63 -15.00 -29.00
CA ARG A 473 31.00 -15.31 -30.31
C ARG A 473 31.99 -15.29 -31.49
N VAL A 474 33.11 -15.98 -31.32
CA VAL A 474 34.11 -16.13 -32.38
C VAL A 474 33.51 -16.98 -33.51
N PRO A 475 33.40 -16.50 -34.75
CA PRO A 475 33.01 -17.35 -35.87
C PRO A 475 34.07 -18.44 -36.07
N PRO A 476 33.69 -19.67 -36.46
CA PRO A 476 34.63 -20.80 -36.52
C PRO A 476 35.85 -20.45 -37.38
N ALA A 477 37.03 -20.72 -36.85
CA ALA A 477 38.29 -20.35 -37.47
C ALA A 477 38.54 -21.18 -38.74
N ASN A 478 38.13 -20.64 -39.89
CA ASN A 478 38.59 -21.06 -41.21
C ASN A 478 38.33 -19.96 -42.26
N ALA A 479 39.11 -18.87 -42.20
CA ALA A 479 39.15 -17.88 -43.27
C ALA A 479 40.53 -17.18 -43.38
N LYS A 480 41.39 -17.74 -44.23
CA LYS A 480 42.52 -17.10 -44.95
C LYS A 480 43.83 -16.81 -44.20
N SER A 481 44.83 -17.63 -44.49
CA SER A 481 46.15 -17.13 -44.90
C SER A 481 46.49 -17.68 -46.31
N LYS A 482 47.35 -16.97 -47.06
CA LYS A 482 47.57 -17.15 -48.52
C LYS A 482 48.72 -18.12 -48.81
N GLN A 483 48.72 -18.84 -49.95
CA GLN A 483 49.60 -18.53 -51.11
C GLN A 483 49.48 -19.52 -52.29
N ALA A 484 49.60 -18.95 -53.50
CA ALA A 484 50.17 -19.48 -54.75
C ALA A 484 49.71 -20.82 -55.39
N GLY A 485 49.46 -20.76 -56.71
CA GLY A 485 49.77 -21.88 -57.62
C GLY A 485 48.64 -22.43 -58.51
N GLN A 486 48.58 -21.92 -59.75
CA GLN A 486 48.18 -22.57 -61.02
C GLN A 486 46.84 -23.35 -61.19
N GLU A 487 46.20 -22.97 -62.31
CA GLU A 487 45.52 -23.79 -63.32
C GLU A 487 44.09 -24.35 -63.09
N LYS A 488 43.25 -23.99 -64.07
CA LYS A 488 42.11 -24.66 -64.75
C LYS A 488 41.74 -26.10 -64.32
N GLU A 489 40.49 -26.56 -64.47
CA GLU A 489 39.57 -26.30 -65.58
C GLU A 489 38.08 -26.41 -65.17
N GLU A 490 37.17 -26.37 -66.15
CA GLU A 490 35.71 -26.26 -66.00
C GLU A 490 35.03 -27.59 -65.62
N ASP A 491 33.93 -27.58 -64.84
CA ASP A 491 32.60 -27.98 -65.35
C ASP A 491 31.45 -28.01 -64.31
N GLU A 492 30.25 -27.72 -64.85
CA GLU A 492 28.87 -28.06 -64.45
C GLU A 492 28.37 -27.99 -62.99
N GLU A 493 27.54 -26.95 -62.77
CA GLU A 493 26.13 -27.05 -62.36
C GLU A 493 25.72 -27.93 -61.15
N HIS A 494 25.23 -27.30 -60.06
CA HIS A 494 23.98 -27.59 -59.31
C HIS A 494 24.02 -26.92 -57.93
N GLY A 495 23.06 -26.04 -57.62
CA GLY A 495 23.11 -25.21 -56.41
C GLY A 495 22.74 -25.92 -55.10
N LYS A 496 23.25 -25.39 -53.96
CA LYS A 496 22.72 -25.64 -52.60
C LYS A 496 23.16 -24.55 -51.62
N GLY A 497 22.20 -24.06 -50.81
CA GLY A 497 22.49 -23.12 -49.71
C GLY A 497 23.20 -23.79 -48.54
N GLY A 498 24.04 -23.03 -47.83
CA GLY A 498 24.84 -23.55 -46.71
C GLY A 498 23.98 -24.00 -45.53
N TYR A 499 24.10 -25.28 -45.15
CA TYR A 499 23.51 -25.83 -43.94
C TYR A 499 24.40 -25.51 -42.72
N THR A 500 23.85 -24.83 -41.71
CA THR A 500 24.47 -24.73 -40.38
C THR A 500 24.41 -26.07 -39.65
N SER A 501 25.50 -26.47 -38.98
CA SER A 501 25.51 -27.69 -38.16
C SER A 501 24.50 -27.62 -37.01
N TRP A 502 23.96 -28.79 -36.64
CA TRP A 502 22.99 -28.91 -35.55
C TRP A 502 23.58 -28.50 -34.19
N THR A 503 24.90 -28.67 -33.99
CA THR A 503 25.61 -28.27 -32.76
C THR A 503 25.63 -26.75 -32.62
N THR A 504 26.00 -26.04 -33.69
CA THR A 504 25.94 -24.57 -33.81
C THR A 504 24.52 -24.05 -33.61
N ALA A 505 23.51 -24.75 -34.14
CA ALA A 505 22.11 -24.37 -33.96
C ALA A 505 21.64 -24.57 -32.51
N MET A 506 22.09 -25.63 -31.83
CA MET A 506 21.77 -25.89 -30.42
C MET A 506 22.39 -24.83 -29.49
N ALA A 507 23.67 -24.48 -29.68
CA ALA A 507 24.34 -23.39 -28.96
C ALA A 507 23.54 -22.07 -29.06
N ASN A 508 23.13 -21.69 -30.28
CA ASN A 508 22.30 -20.51 -30.54
C ASN A 508 20.91 -20.54 -29.86
N THR A 509 20.37 -21.71 -29.55
CA THR A 509 19.10 -21.87 -28.83
C THR A 509 19.31 -21.75 -27.32
N ILE A 510 20.39 -22.34 -26.78
CA ILE A 510 20.76 -22.25 -25.37
C ILE A 510 21.04 -20.80 -24.95
N GLY A 511 21.79 -20.03 -25.75
CA GLY A 511 22.05 -18.61 -25.46
C GLY A 511 20.79 -17.74 -25.39
N LYS A 512 19.70 -18.12 -26.09
CA LYS A 512 18.39 -17.44 -26.02
C LYS A 512 17.56 -17.87 -24.81
N LEU A 513 17.75 -19.09 -24.32
CA LEU A 513 17.00 -19.67 -23.23
C LEU A 513 17.25 -18.95 -21.89
N TYR A 514 18.48 -18.52 -21.61
CA TYR A 514 18.81 -17.87 -20.33
C TYR A 514 17.91 -16.66 -20.06
N VAL A 515 17.75 -15.77 -21.03
CA VAL A 515 16.89 -14.57 -20.91
C VAL A 515 15.43 -14.97 -20.66
N LYS A 516 14.96 -16.05 -21.29
CA LYS A 516 13.59 -16.58 -21.13
C LYS A 516 13.37 -17.17 -19.74
N LEU A 517 14.31 -17.99 -19.25
CA LEU A 517 14.27 -18.62 -17.93
C LEU A 517 14.38 -17.57 -16.82
N GLN A 518 15.31 -16.62 -16.94
CA GLN A 518 15.45 -15.48 -16.03
C GLN A 518 14.16 -14.66 -15.95
N THR A 519 13.55 -14.33 -17.09
CA THR A 519 12.26 -13.63 -17.15
C THR A 519 11.15 -14.44 -16.48
N SER A 520 11.14 -15.77 -16.65
CA SER A 520 10.10 -16.64 -16.11
C SER A 520 10.21 -16.87 -14.60
N LEU A 521 11.45 -16.90 -14.07
CA LEU A 521 11.76 -16.92 -12.64
C LEU A 521 11.39 -15.59 -11.96
N LEU A 522 11.80 -14.45 -12.53
CA LEU A 522 11.52 -13.12 -11.97
C LEU A 522 10.02 -12.74 -11.96
N ASN A 523 9.21 -13.38 -12.80
CA ASN A 523 7.74 -13.20 -12.84
C ASN A 523 6.97 -14.31 -12.12
N ASP A 524 7.63 -15.18 -11.36
CA ASP A 524 7.04 -16.34 -10.64
C ASP A 524 6.19 -17.28 -11.53
N THR A 525 6.48 -17.31 -12.84
CA THR A 525 5.66 -18.08 -13.79
C THR A 525 6.04 -19.56 -13.86
N VAL A 526 7.27 -19.91 -13.46
CA VAL A 526 7.85 -21.26 -13.56
C VAL A 526 7.73 -22.06 -12.26
N ILE A 527 7.79 -21.43 -11.08
CA ILE A 527 7.84 -22.13 -9.77
C ILE A 527 6.60 -22.97 -9.53
N LYS A 528 5.40 -22.47 -9.88
CA LYS A 528 4.15 -23.24 -9.78
C LYS A 528 4.16 -24.54 -10.60
N TYR A 529 4.86 -24.56 -11.73
CA TYR A 529 5.00 -25.76 -12.57
C TYR A 529 6.11 -26.67 -12.03
N TYR A 530 7.18 -26.09 -11.49
CA TYR A 530 8.22 -26.83 -10.77
C TYR A 530 7.64 -27.59 -9.55
N VAL A 531 6.76 -26.97 -8.76
CA VAL A 531 6.03 -27.67 -7.68
C VAL A 531 5.15 -28.80 -8.21
N ALA A 532 4.44 -28.57 -9.33
CA ALA A 532 3.52 -29.56 -9.89
C ALA A 532 4.23 -30.75 -10.57
N TRP A 533 5.44 -30.56 -11.11
CA TRP A 533 6.13 -31.55 -11.97
C TRP A 533 7.45 -32.08 -11.39
N CYS A 534 7.95 -31.51 -10.29
CA CYS A 534 9.23 -31.91 -9.66
C CYS A 534 9.10 -32.17 -8.15
N SER A 535 7.89 -32.41 -7.65
CA SER A 535 7.66 -32.80 -6.25
C SER A 535 8.21 -34.20 -5.97
N LYS A 536 8.90 -34.37 -4.84
CA LYS A 536 9.48 -35.64 -4.38
C LYS A 536 9.08 -35.91 -2.93
N ASP A 537 9.12 -37.16 -2.49
CA ASP A 537 9.01 -37.47 -1.06
C ASP A 537 10.35 -37.22 -0.37
N VAL A 538 10.34 -36.46 0.73
CA VAL A 538 11.56 -36.03 1.44
C VAL A 538 11.44 -36.29 2.94
N GLN A 539 12.27 -37.21 3.46
CA GLN A 539 12.39 -37.49 4.90
C GLN A 539 13.27 -36.44 5.59
N ARG A 540 12.64 -35.43 6.20
CA ARG A 540 13.31 -34.30 6.84
C ARG A 540 14.16 -34.76 8.03
N GLN A 541 15.37 -34.20 8.17
CA GLN A 541 16.23 -34.50 9.31
C GLN A 541 15.88 -33.58 10.49
N GLY A 542 15.91 -34.14 11.70
CA GLY A 542 15.86 -33.34 12.92
C GLY A 542 17.12 -32.52 13.09
N GLY A 543 16.99 -31.20 13.20
CA GLY A 543 18.11 -30.27 13.30
C GLY A 543 17.71 -28.82 13.04
N PHE A 544 18.64 -27.90 13.28
CA PHE A 544 18.45 -26.47 13.04
C PHE A 544 19.77 -25.77 12.66
N CYS A 545 19.64 -24.74 11.83
CA CYS A 545 20.74 -23.87 11.43
C CYS A 545 20.71 -22.55 12.18
N THR A 546 21.88 -21.95 12.36
CA THR A 546 22.07 -20.62 12.94
C THR A 546 22.94 -19.75 12.04
N LEU A 547 23.16 -18.47 12.40
CA LEU A 547 23.99 -17.57 11.57
C LEU A 547 25.42 -18.09 11.40
N ASP A 548 25.90 -18.87 12.36
CA ASP A 548 27.28 -19.34 12.53
C ASP A 548 27.45 -20.88 12.59
N GLY A 549 26.38 -21.65 12.83
CA GLY A 549 26.45 -23.12 12.94
C GLY A 549 25.29 -23.86 12.25
N CYS A 550 25.41 -25.19 12.17
CA CYS A 550 24.36 -26.10 11.74
C CYS A 550 24.40 -27.33 12.65
N PHE A 551 23.24 -27.74 13.19
CA PHE A 551 23.14 -28.78 14.21
C PHE A 551 22.10 -29.82 13.81
N VAL A 552 22.43 -31.10 13.98
CA VAL A 552 21.61 -32.25 13.59
C VAL A 552 21.52 -33.24 14.75
N PHE A 553 20.36 -33.85 14.95
CA PHE A 553 20.18 -34.91 15.92
C PHE A 553 20.56 -36.27 15.33
N GLU A 554 21.32 -37.07 16.08
CA GLU A 554 21.68 -38.45 15.76
C GLU A 554 20.57 -39.43 16.19
N GLN A 555 20.66 -40.68 15.72
CA GLN A 555 19.69 -41.74 16.04
C GLN A 555 19.65 -42.05 17.55
N ASP A 556 20.80 -41.99 18.23
CA ASP A 556 20.92 -42.17 19.69
C ASP A 556 20.45 -40.95 20.50
N GLY A 557 19.97 -39.90 19.81
CA GLY A 557 19.37 -38.72 20.41
C GLY A 557 20.34 -37.56 20.67
N GLY A 558 21.65 -37.75 20.54
CA GLY A 558 22.64 -36.67 20.65
C GLY A 558 22.42 -35.55 19.63
N LEU A 559 22.86 -34.32 19.95
CA LEU A 559 22.83 -33.16 19.05
C LEU A 559 24.27 -32.79 18.68
N ILE A 560 24.63 -33.05 17.41
CA ILE A 560 25.95 -32.80 16.84
C ILE A 560 25.98 -31.54 15.98
N THR A 561 27.16 -30.98 15.77
CA THR A 561 27.40 -29.93 14.77
C THR A 561 27.79 -30.57 13.45
N VAL A 562 27.19 -30.15 12.34
CA VAL A 562 27.49 -30.66 10.99
C VAL A 562 27.89 -29.53 10.04
N ALA A 563 28.63 -29.87 8.98
CA ALA A 563 28.88 -28.92 7.90
C ALA A 563 27.57 -28.52 7.19
N ARG A 564 27.47 -27.27 6.74
CA ARG A 564 26.32 -26.79 5.95
C ARG A 564 26.30 -27.47 4.59
N ASN A 565 25.52 -28.54 4.46
CA ASN A 565 25.28 -29.22 3.19
C ASN A 565 23.77 -29.48 2.96
N PRO A 566 23.29 -29.58 1.71
CA PRO A 566 21.86 -29.79 1.42
C PRO A 566 21.31 -31.15 1.88
N GLU A 567 22.19 -32.15 1.99
CA GLU A 567 21.89 -33.55 2.33
C GLU A 567 21.61 -33.75 3.83
N ALA A 568 22.15 -32.87 4.69
CA ALA A 568 21.82 -32.77 6.11
C ALA A 568 20.33 -32.44 6.35
N ASN A 569 19.60 -32.03 5.30
CA ASN A 569 18.15 -32.01 5.21
C ASN A 569 17.42 -31.24 6.33
N VAL A 570 18.08 -30.20 6.85
CA VAL A 570 17.56 -29.28 7.88
C VAL A 570 16.63 -28.22 7.28
N TYR A 571 15.52 -27.92 7.97
CA TYR A 571 14.52 -26.93 7.56
C TYR A 571 14.28 -25.81 8.58
N ILE A 572 14.89 -25.89 9.76
CA ILE A 572 14.68 -24.93 10.85
C ILE A 572 15.86 -23.96 10.87
N PHE A 573 15.58 -22.66 10.97
CA PHE A 573 16.61 -21.63 11.08
C PHE A 573 16.32 -20.63 12.19
N ILE A 574 17.37 -20.35 12.95
CA ILE A 574 17.36 -19.45 14.11
C ILE A 574 18.40 -18.36 13.80
N PRO A 575 17.99 -17.13 13.42
CA PRO A 575 18.89 -16.06 12.95
C PRO A 575 19.60 -15.35 14.10
N HIS A 576 20.17 -16.13 15.00
CA HIS A 576 21.06 -15.72 16.07
C HIS A 576 22.43 -16.36 15.83
N ARG A 577 23.49 -15.74 16.37
CA ARG A 577 24.82 -16.34 16.42
C ARG A 577 24.92 -17.13 17.71
N MET A 578 25.07 -18.44 17.62
CA MET A 578 25.19 -19.36 18.76
C MET A 578 26.50 -19.20 19.53
N LEU A 579 27.55 -18.69 18.88
CA LEU A 579 28.93 -18.68 19.38
C LEU A 579 29.33 -17.35 20.04
N ASP A 580 28.58 -16.25 19.82
CA ASP A 580 28.88 -14.93 20.43
C ASP A 580 29.01 -15.00 21.97
N PRO A 581 29.96 -14.28 22.61
CA PRO A 581 30.05 -14.24 24.07
C PRO A 581 28.82 -13.57 24.70
N ILE A 582 28.42 -13.99 25.90
CA ILE A 582 27.30 -13.40 26.65
C ILE A 582 27.83 -12.85 27.97
N PRO A 583 27.58 -11.57 28.31
CA PRO A 583 27.89 -11.00 29.62
C PRO A 583 27.17 -11.71 30.77
N GLU A 584 27.78 -11.76 31.95
CA GLU A 584 27.23 -12.45 33.13
C GLU A 584 25.97 -11.79 33.68
N GLU A 585 25.86 -10.45 33.60
CA GLU A 585 24.67 -9.72 34.02
C GLU A 585 23.43 -10.09 33.19
N VAL A 586 23.62 -10.40 31.90
CA VAL A 586 22.54 -10.90 31.01
C VAL A 586 22.12 -12.30 31.44
N LYS A 587 23.07 -13.21 31.69
CA LYS A 587 22.79 -14.58 32.18
C LYS A 587 22.05 -14.53 33.52
N HIS A 588 22.49 -13.68 34.44
CA HIS A 588 21.87 -13.49 35.74
C HIS A 588 20.43 -12.98 35.60
N ARG A 589 20.19 -11.94 34.78
CA ARG A 589 18.86 -11.36 34.60
C ARG A 589 17.88 -12.33 33.92
N VAL A 590 18.32 -13.12 32.93
CA VAL A 590 17.48 -14.18 32.34
C VAL A 590 17.16 -15.28 33.36
N LYS A 591 18.11 -15.67 34.22
CA LYS A 591 17.88 -16.65 35.30
C LYS A 591 16.87 -16.13 36.35
N VAL A 592 16.96 -14.86 36.75
CA VAL A 592 15.96 -14.22 37.63
C VAL A 592 14.58 -14.21 36.98
N PHE A 593 14.50 -13.89 35.68
CA PHE A 593 13.26 -13.96 34.92
C PHE A 593 12.62 -15.36 34.90
N TRP A 594 13.39 -16.43 34.66
CA TRP A 594 12.87 -17.80 34.72
C TRP A 594 12.39 -18.19 36.13
N ASN A 595 13.21 -17.94 37.15
CA ASN A 595 12.90 -18.28 38.54
C ASN A 595 11.65 -17.56 39.07
N THR A 596 11.40 -16.32 38.63
CA THR A 596 10.20 -15.56 39.01
C THR A 596 8.97 -15.94 38.18
N THR A 597 9.13 -16.23 36.88
CA THR A 597 8.01 -16.61 36.00
C THR A 597 7.46 -18.01 36.31
N TYR A 598 8.34 -18.99 36.52
CA TYR A 598 8.00 -20.39 36.80
C TYR A 598 8.01 -20.70 38.31
N TRP A 599 7.92 -19.67 39.15
CA TRP A 599 7.91 -19.83 40.60
C TRP A 599 6.79 -20.77 41.05
N GLY A 600 7.14 -21.74 41.91
CA GLY A 600 6.22 -22.77 42.39
C GLY A 600 5.72 -23.77 41.33
N ASN A 601 6.19 -23.70 40.08
CA ASN A 601 5.86 -24.65 39.01
C ASN A 601 7.05 -24.86 38.05
N GLY A 602 8.12 -25.47 38.57
CA GLY A 602 9.27 -25.93 37.78
C GLY A 602 8.91 -26.94 36.67
N PRO A 603 8.02 -27.93 36.89
CA PRO A 603 7.64 -28.89 35.84
C PRO A 603 7.08 -28.23 34.57
N ALA A 604 6.30 -27.14 34.70
CA ALA A 604 5.82 -26.40 33.53
C ALA A 604 6.93 -25.75 32.69
N PHE A 605 8.10 -25.47 33.26
CA PHE A 605 9.28 -25.03 32.49
C PHE A 605 9.90 -26.21 31.73
N GLU A 606 10.08 -27.34 32.41
CA GLU A 606 10.67 -28.56 31.85
C GLU A 606 9.86 -29.10 30.66
N VAL A 607 8.53 -29.13 30.77
CA VAL A 607 7.63 -29.54 29.68
C VAL A 607 7.75 -28.60 28.48
N CYS A 608 7.95 -27.29 28.68
CA CYS A 608 8.24 -26.35 27.58
C CYS A 608 9.58 -26.68 26.90
N MET A 609 10.63 -26.97 27.66
CA MET A 609 11.97 -27.33 27.14
C MET A 609 11.97 -28.65 26.37
N ALA A 610 11.30 -29.69 26.91
CA ALA A 610 11.09 -30.97 26.24
C ALA A 610 10.34 -30.81 24.92
N SER A 611 9.31 -29.96 24.89
CA SER A 611 8.50 -29.70 23.69
C SER A 611 9.27 -28.96 22.60
N TRP A 612 10.08 -27.96 22.95
CA TRP A 612 10.99 -27.32 22.00
C TRP A 612 12.03 -28.30 21.46
N THR A 613 12.55 -29.20 22.30
CA THR A 613 13.51 -30.23 21.89
C THR A 613 12.90 -31.17 20.85
N LEU A 614 11.67 -31.67 21.07
CA LEU A 614 10.94 -32.48 20.07
C LEU A 614 10.72 -31.72 18.77
N ALA A 615 10.38 -30.44 18.85
CA ALA A 615 10.15 -29.62 17.67
C ALA A 615 11.43 -29.38 16.86
N LEU A 616 12.58 -29.15 17.52
CA LEU A 616 13.88 -29.06 16.87
C LEU A 616 14.31 -30.39 16.23
N ARG A 617 13.88 -31.53 16.77
CA ARG A 617 14.02 -32.86 16.13
C ARG A 617 13.13 -33.02 14.88
N GLY A 618 12.35 -32.00 14.50
CA GLY A 618 11.43 -32.07 13.36
C GLY A 618 10.15 -32.85 13.65
N GLU A 619 9.93 -33.26 14.90
CA GLU A 619 8.75 -34.01 15.30
C GLU A 619 7.52 -33.09 15.50
N ASN A 620 6.34 -33.67 15.35
CA ASN A 620 5.12 -32.99 15.74
C ASN A 620 4.97 -33.05 17.25
N VAL A 621 4.80 -31.89 17.87
CA VAL A 621 4.31 -31.83 19.24
C VAL A 621 2.80 -31.75 19.14
N ASP A 622 2.15 -32.92 19.11
CA ASP A 622 0.70 -33.09 18.88
C ASP A 622 -0.19 -32.53 20.03
N ARG A 623 0.33 -31.56 20.81
CA ARG A 623 -0.34 -30.96 21.96
C ARG A 623 -0.37 -29.43 21.88
N ALA A 624 -1.53 -28.84 22.14
CA ALA A 624 -1.73 -27.42 22.29
C ALA A 624 -1.31 -26.95 23.69
N PHE A 625 -0.34 -26.04 23.77
CA PHE A 625 0.12 -25.46 25.04
C PHE A 625 -0.73 -24.27 25.47
N TRP A 626 -1.38 -24.34 26.63
CA TRP A 626 -2.18 -23.25 27.21
C TRP A 626 -1.51 -22.70 28.47
N GLY A 627 -1.23 -21.40 28.49
CA GLY A 627 -0.67 -20.72 29.68
C GLY A 627 -1.75 -20.02 30.51
N ILE A 628 -1.79 -20.28 31.82
CA ILE A 628 -2.79 -19.73 32.76
C ILE A 628 -2.07 -18.98 33.88
N GLY A 629 -2.25 -17.66 33.99
CA GLY A 629 -1.59 -16.85 35.03
C GLY A 629 -1.94 -15.35 34.95
N SER A 630 -1.48 -14.55 35.92
CA SER A 630 -1.91 -13.15 36.10
C SER A 630 -1.29 -12.12 35.13
N GLY A 631 -0.97 -12.50 33.89
CA GLY A 631 -0.51 -11.57 32.85
C GLY A 631 0.91 -11.00 33.04
N GLY A 632 1.91 -11.87 33.26
CA GLY A 632 3.34 -11.48 33.26
C GLY A 632 3.92 -11.33 31.84
N VAL A 633 4.79 -10.35 31.64
CA VAL A 633 5.35 -9.94 30.31
C VAL A 633 6.50 -10.87 29.85
N GLY A 634 6.33 -12.20 29.95
CA GLY A 634 7.44 -13.15 29.80
C GLY A 634 7.34 -14.19 28.69
N GLN A 635 6.14 -14.65 28.36
CA GLN A 635 5.96 -15.98 27.76
C GLN A 635 6.12 -16.00 26.24
N SER A 636 5.49 -15.06 25.54
CA SER A 636 5.65 -14.86 24.09
C SER A 636 7.00 -14.28 23.69
N LEU A 637 7.84 -13.86 24.64
CA LEU A 637 9.19 -13.34 24.38
C LEU A 637 10.24 -14.45 24.29
N GLN A 638 10.07 -15.54 25.04
CA GLN A 638 10.85 -16.76 24.85
C GLN A 638 10.66 -17.35 23.44
N THR A 639 9.44 -17.26 22.89
CA THR A 639 9.08 -17.84 21.57
C THR A 639 9.38 -16.93 20.38
N ALA A 640 9.47 -15.60 20.59
CA ALA A 640 9.77 -14.62 19.55
C ALA A 640 11.17 -14.77 18.93
N GLN A 641 12.04 -15.59 19.53
CA GLN A 641 13.46 -15.78 19.20
C GLN A 641 13.70 -16.89 18.16
N VAL A 642 12.64 -17.60 17.74
CA VAL A 642 12.68 -18.60 16.65
C VAL A 642 11.73 -18.16 15.52
N PRO A 643 12.19 -17.26 14.62
CA PRO A 643 11.31 -16.58 13.66
C PRO A 643 10.98 -17.41 12.41
N GLU A 644 11.79 -18.41 12.04
CA GLU A 644 11.34 -19.43 11.07
C GLU A 644 10.50 -20.50 11.78
N ARG A 645 9.21 -20.17 11.84
CA ARG A 645 8.08 -20.98 12.31
C ARG A 645 8.28 -22.49 12.13
N LEU A 646 8.53 -23.20 13.24
CA LEU A 646 8.30 -24.63 13.35
C LEU A 646 6.92 -24.97 12.75
N PRO A 647 6.82 -25.99 11.87
CA PRO A 647 5.83 -25.97 10.79
C PRO A 647 4.38 -26.07 11.27
N TYR A 648 3.64 -24.96 11.14
CA TYR A 648 2.19 -24.95 11.31
C TYR A 648 1.51 -25.83 10.26
N ALA A 649 0.82 -26.88 10.70
CA ALA A 649 -0.50 -27.31 10.24
C ALA A 649 -0.70 -28.79 10.53
N ILE A 650 -1.75 -29.20 11.19
CA ILE A 650 -2.57 -30.24 10.55
C ILE A 650 -4.01 -29.76 10.76
N ASP A 651 -4.97 -30.35 10.07
CA ASP A 651 -6.21 -29.69 9.66
C ASP A 651 -7.30 -30.76 9.79
N THR A 652 -8.22 -30.60 10.75
CA THR A 652 -9.39 -31.49 10.87
C THR A 652 -10.66 -30.72 10.60
N ALA A 653 -11.77 -31.45 10.55
CA ALA A 653 -13.09 -30.88 10.79
C ALA A 653 -13.25 -30.11 12.13
N LEU A 654 -12.24 -30.05 13.03
CA LEU A 654 -12.24 -29.32 14.31
C LEU A 654 -10.92 -28.56 14.58
N VAL A 655 -9.92 -29.16 15.25
CA VAL A 655 -8.57 -28.59 15.52
C VAL A 655 -7.50 -29.69 15.45
N GLU A 656 -6.32 -29.41 14.89
CA GLU A 656 -5.21 -30.38 14.79
C GLU A 656 -3.81 -29.70 14.60
N LEU A 657 -2.69 -30.42 14.88
CA LEU A 657 -1.40 -29.80 15.19
C LEU A 657 -0.11 -30.52 14.65
N ARG A 658 0.47 -30.13 13.47
CA ARG A 658 1.92 -30.33 13.21
C ARG A 658 2.77 -29.26 13.90
N GLY A 659 4.01 -29.64 14.21
CA GLY A 659 5.02 -28.79 14.84
C GLY A 659 4.65 -28.40 16.27
N TRP A 660 5.41 -27.48 16.86
CA TRP A 660 5.11 -26.94 18.19
C TRP A 660 4.13 -25.77 18.11
N LYS A 661 2.97 -25.87 18.78
CA LYS A 661 1.96 -24.81 18.80
C LYS A 661 1.56 -24.42 20.23
N ARG A 662 1.70 -23.13 20.53
CA ARG A 662 1.32 -22.49 21.81
C ARG A 662 0.16 -21.52 21.61
N PHE A 663 -0.77 -21.53 22.54
CA PHE A 663 -1.91 -20.63 22.63
C PHE A 663 -1.84 -19.87 23.97
N GLU A 664 -1.65 -18.55 23.89
CA GLU A 664 -1.74 -17.66 25.05
C GLU A 664 -3.12 -17.00 25.00
N LEU A 665 -4.03 -17.46 25.87
CA LEU A 665 -5.42 -17.03 25.92
C LEU A 665 -5.76 -16.58 27.35
N ASN A 666 -6.45 -15.44 27.48
CA ASN A 666 -6.91 -14.95 28.78
C ASN A 666 -8.15 -15.71 29.31
N THR A 667 -8.72 -16.60 28.48
CA THR A 667 -9.91 -17.40 28.77
C THR A 667 -9.75 -18.79 28.14
N TYR A 668 -10.46 -19.79 28.67
CA TYR A 668 -10.47 -21.12 28.06
C TYR A 668 -11.12 -21.07 26.66
N PRO A 669 -10.49 -21.64 25.60
CA PRO A 669 -11.10 -21.73 24.28
C PRO A 669 -12.36 -22.60 24.35
N LYS A 670 -13.32 -22.42 23.43
CA LYS A 670 -14.55 -23.22 23.42
C LYS A 670 -14.56 -24.23 22.27
N PHE A 671 -14.75 -25.51 22.58
CA PHE A 671 -14.93 -26.57 21.60
C PHE A 671 -16.40 -26.99 21.54
N SER A 672 -16.97 -27.00 20.34
CA SER A 672 -18.33 -27.48 20.08
C SER A 672 -18.31 -28.89 19.50
N GLY A 673 -19.29 -29.72 19.84
CA GLY A 673 -19.43 -31.08 19.32
C GLY A 673 -18.55 -32.15 20.00
N VAL A 674 -17.86 -31.82 21.10
CA VAL A 674 -17.14 -32.80 21.92
C VAL A 674 -18.10 -33.38 22.97
N THR A 675 -18.11 -34.71 23.06
CA THR A 675 -18.90 -35.52 24.01
C THR A 675 -17.98 -36.15 25.07
N GLU A 676 -18.55 -36.73 26.13
CA GLU A 676 -17.77 -37.51 27.12
C GLU A 676 -16.95 -38.63 26.44
N GLU A 677 -17.53 -39.33 25.47
CA GLU A 677 -16.87 -40.40 24.70
C GLU A 677 -15.69 -39.92 23.84
N THR A 678 -15.64 -38.63 23.49
CA THR A 678 -14.61 -38.05 22.63
C THR A 678 -13.63 -37.14 23.39
N LEU A 679 -13.85 -36.91 24.69
CA LEU A 679 -13.03 -36.04 25.54
C LEU A 679 -11.55 -36.47 25.62
N ASP A 680 -11.27 -37.76 25.74
CA ASP A 680 -9.90 -38.28 25.81
C ASP A 680 -9.08 -37.96 24.54
N SER A 681 -9.76 -37.76 23.42
CA SER A 681 -9.16 -37.27 22.17
C SER A 681 -8.63 -35.84 22.31
N MET A 682 -9.30 -35.00 23.10
CA MET A 682 -8.88 -33.62 23.39
C MET A 682 -7.82 -33.56 24.50
N LEU A 683 -7.94 -34.40 25.53
CA LEU A 683 -6.96 -34.48 26.63
C LEU A 683 -5.58 -34.91 26.14
N ARG A 684 -5.50 -35.90 25.24
CA ARG A 684 -4.24 -36.32 24.61
C ARG A 684 -3.56 -35.22 23.77
N ARG A 685 -4.31 -34.20 23.33
CA ARG A 685 -3.85 -33.11 22.44
C ARG A 685 -3.76 -31.73 23.12
N THR A 686 -3.80 -31.66 24.45
CA THR A 686 -3.73 -30.40 25.20
C THR A 686 -2.74 -30.51 26.37
N VAL A 687 -2.10 -29.40 26.74
CA VAL A 687 -1.27 -29.23 27.95
C VAL A 687 -1.63 -27.89 28.58
N ALA A 688 -2.05 -27.86 29.85
CA ALA A 688 -2.25 -26.63 30.59
C ALA A 688 -1.11 -26.36 31.58
N CYS A 689 -0.56 -25.14 31.58
CA CYS A 689 0.50 -24.70 32.47
C CYS A 689 0.03 -23.53 33.32
N ARG A 690 -0.15 -23.75 34.64
CA ARG A 690 -0.52 -22.69 35.60
C ARG A 690 0.72 -22.04 36.19
N TYR A 691 0.88 -20.74 35.93
CA TYR A 691 1.92 -19.90 36.52
C TYR A 691 1.41 -19.37 37.85
N LYS A 692 2.04 -19.82 38.95
CA LYS A 692 1.64 -19.47 40.32
C LYS A 692 2.17 -18.08 40.75
N ALA A 693 3.05 -17.47 39.94
CA ALA A 693 3.63 -16.15 40.15
C ALA A 693 2.66 -15.00 39.83
N CYS A 694 2.72 -13.92 40.63
CA CYS A 694 1.99 -12.67 40.40
C CYS A 694 2.97 -11.50 40.28
N PHE A 695 2.75 -10.60 39.31
CA PHE A 695 3.62 -9.44 39.07
C PHE A 695 2.90 -8.13 39.37
N VAL A 696 3.39 -7.38 40.37
CA VAL A 696 2.79 -6.14 40.89
C VAL A 696 3.73 -4.95 40.73
N ASP A 697 3.20 -3.72 40.82
CA ASP A 697 4.04 -2.52 40.81
C ASP A 697 5.04 -2.54 41.97
N PRO A 698 6.34 -2.23 41.76
CA PRO A 698 7.35 -2.19 42.82
C PRO A 698 6.93 -1.38 44.06
N GLN A 699 6.17 -0.28 43.88
CA GLN A 699 5.70 0.55 45.00
C GLN A 699 4.77 -0.20 45.97
N ARG A 700 4.10 -1.27 45.51
CA ARG A 700 3.16 -2.07 46.33
C ARG A 700 3.84 -3.06 47.27
N ILE A 701 5.12 -3.36 47.04
CA ILE A 701 5.90 -4.32 47.86
C ILE A 701 7.19 -3.68 48.41
N ALA A 702 7.32 -2.36 48.31
CA ALA A 702 8.47 -1.59 48.78
C ALA A 702 8.72 -1.83 50.28
N GLY A 703 9.92 -2.29 50.62
CA GLY A 703 10.31 -2.64 51.99
C GLY A 703 9.80 -4.00 52.50
N LYS A 704 9.14 -4.81 51.66
CA LYS A 704 8.66 -6.17 51.95
C LYS A 704 8.96 -7.16 50.82
N GLU A 705 9.93 -6.86 49.97
CA GLU A 705 10.21 -7.57 48.72
C GLU A 705 10.55 -9.05 48.96
N ALA A 706 11.24 -9.37 50.07
CA ALA A 706 11.58 -10.74 50.43
C ALA A 706 10.36 -11.57 50.87
N GLU A 707 9.44 -10.99 51.64
CA GLU A 707 8.20 -11.64 52.09
C GLU A 707 7.23 -11.84 50.90
N ALA A 708 7.16 -10.84 50.01
CA ALA A 708 6.40 -10.91 48.77
C ALA A 708 6.94 -12.01 47.83
N ALA A 709 8.27 -12.07 47.61
CA ALA A 709 8.91 -13.08 46.78
C ALA A 709 8.75 -14.51 47.35
N ALA A 710 8.80 -14.67 48.67
CA ALA A 710 8.50 -15.94 49.34
C ALA A 710 7.04 -16.41 49.16
N SER A 711 6.15 -15.48 48.82
CA SER A 711 4.72 -15.71 48.53
C SER A 711 4.40 -15.76 47.02
N GLY A 712 5.40 -15.72 46.14
CA GLY A 712 5.22 -15.72 44.68
C GLY A 712 4.81 -14.38 44.07
N VAL A 713 4.93 -13.29 44.82
CA VAL A 713 4.61 -11.92 44.38
C VAL A 713 5.92 -11.19 44.05
N PHE A 714 6.07 -10.77 42.80
CA PHE A 714 7.29 -10.17 42.27
C PHE A 714 7.07 -8.75 41.74
N PRO A 715 8.09 -7.88 41.75
CA PRO A 715 8.02 -6.58 41.11
C PRO A 715 7.92 -6.74 39.59
N ARG A 716 7.04 -5.95 38.96
CA ARG A 716 6.93 -5.84 37.50
C ARG A 716 8.09 -5.00 36.97
N ASP A 717 8.94 -5.60 36.16
CA ASP A 717 9.98 -4.91 35.38
C ASP A 717 9.39 -4.40 34.04
N PRO A 718 9.27 -3.07 33.82
CA PRO A 718 8.74 -2.52 32.58
C PRO A 718 9.71 -2.66 31.39
N THR A 719 11.01 -2.83 31.65
CA THR A 719 12.07 -2.94 30.63
C THR A 719 12.32 -4.39 30.19
N LEU A 720 11.78 -5.37 30.92
CA LEU A 720 11.96 -6.81 30.68
C LEU A 720 11.60 -7.23 29.25
N LYS A 721 10.58 -6.61 28.66
CA LYS A 721 10.12 -6.90 27.30
C LYS A 721 11.17 -6.59 26.24
N ASP A 722 11.87 -5.48 26.39
CA ASP A 722 12.88 -5.05 25.42
C ASP A 722 14.21 -5.74 25.70
N PHE A 723 14.52 -6.01 26.98
CA PHE A 723 15.63 -6.89 27.36
C PHE A 723 15.51 -8.30 26.77
N LEU A 724 14.36 -8.97 26.87
CA LEU A 724 14.16 -10.32 26.32
C LEU A 724 14.06 -10.35 24.77
N ARG A 725 14.11 -9.19 24.11
CA ARG A 725 14.26 -9.04 22.65
C ARG A 725 15.70 -8.77 22.23
N ASP A 726 16.57 -8.41 23.17
CA ASP A 726 17.96 -8.11 22.87
C ASP A 726 18.76 -9.39 22.59
N LYS A 727 19.67 -9.32 21.63
CA LYS A 727 20.39 -10.49 21.08
C LYS A 727 21.11 -11.33 22.15
N PRO A 728 21.80 -10.74 23.15
CA PRO A 728 22.46 -11.51 24.21
C PRO A 728 21.47 -12.29 25.08
N ALA A 729 20.31 -11.72 25.41
CA ALA A 729 19.27 -12.40 26.21
C ALA A 729 18.62 -13.56 25.43
N CYS A 730 18.43 -13.40 24.12
CA CYS A 730 18.01 -14.49 23.24
C CYS A 730 19.02 -15.65 23.27
N LEU A 731 20.31 -15.32 23.22
CA LEU A 731 21.38 -16.31 23.17
C LEU A 731 21.47 -17.14 24.46
N VAL A 732 21.14 -16.59 25.63
CA VAL A 732 21.04 -17.37 26.89
C VAL A 732 19.98 -18.47 26.76
N THR A 733 18.79 -18.13 26.26
CA THR A 733 17.68 -19.06 26.08
C THR A 733 18.04 -20.17 25.07
N LEU A 734 18.65 -19.79 23.94
CA LEU A 734 19.07 -20.74 22.91
C LEU A 734 20.16 -21.70 23.40
N ARG A 735 21.17 -21.21 24.13
CA ARG A 735 22.21 -22.08 24.74
C ARG A 735 21.65 -23.01 25.80
N PHE A 736 20.67 -22.55 26.59
CA PHE A 736 20.00 -23.41 27.56
C PHE A 736 19.17 -24.51 26.89
N LEU A 737 18.43 -24.18 25.81
CA LEU A 737 17.72 -25.15 24.98
C LEU A 737 18.67 -26.14 24.30
N TRP A 738 19.81 -25.68 23.78
CA TRP A 738 20.84 -26.52 23.19
C TRP A 738 21.43 -27.52 24.21
N ASN A 739 21.76 -27.06 25.42
CA ASN A 739 22.22 -27.94 26.49
C ASN A 739 21.14 -28.96 26.91
N TYR A 740 19.89 -28.53 27.05
CA TYR A 740 18.77 -29.42 27.35
C TYR A 740 18.59 -30.48 26.26
N ALA A 741 18.61 -30.07 24.99
CA ALA A 741 18.44 -30.95 23.83
C ALA A 741 19.59 -31.96 23.65
N ARG A 742 20.81 -31.61 24.07
CA ARG A 742 21.96 -32.54 24.15
C ARG A 742 21.82 -33.59 25.25
N GLY A 743 21.10 -33.28 26.33
CA GLY A 743 20.95 -34.16 27.50
C GLY A 743 19.71 -35.06 27.50
N HIS A 744 18.77 -34.88 26.56
CA HIS A 744 17.47 -35.58 26.56
C HIS A 744 17.11 -36.16 25.19
N THR A 745 16.82 -37.47 25.14
CA THR A 745 16.31 -38.15 23.96
C THR A 745 14.87 -37.75 23.64
N ALA A 746 14.38 -38.12 22.45
CA ALA A 746 12.98 -37.89 22.08
C ALA A 746 12.00 -38.57 23.06
N ASP A 747 12.26 -39.82 23.43
CA ASP A 747 11.40 -40.56 24.37
C ASP A 747 11.41 -39.96 25.77
N GLN A 748 12.57 -39.53 26.28
CA GLN A 748 12.64 -38.81 27.56
C GLN A 748 11.80 -37.52 27.53
N CYS A 749 11.85 -36.77 26.43
CA CYS A 749 10.99 -35.61 26.24
C CYS A 749 9.49 -35.98 26.21
N ARG A 750 9.10 -37.07 25.52
CA ARG A 750 7.71 -37.56 25.52
C ARG A 750 7.26 -37.98 26.92
N THR A 751 8.09 -38.69 27.67
CA THR A 751 7.82 -39.08 29.07
C THR A 751 7.63 -37.87 29.98
N VAL A 752 8.40 -36.78 29.81
CA VAL A 752 8.16 -35.51 30.53
C VAL A 752 6.77 -34.95 30.23
N LEU A 753 6.35 -34.93 28.96
CA LEU A 753 5.01 -34.47 28.55
C LEU A 753 3.88 -35.38 29.11
N GLU A 754 4.08 -36.69 29.14
CA GLU A 754 3.11 -37.67 29.63
C GLU A 754 2.99 -37.66 31.16
N ASN A 755 4.11 -37.60 31.89
CA ASN A 755 4.11 -37.49 33.35
C ASN A 755 3.36 -36.24 33.84
N TYR A 756 3.53 -35.13 33.14
CA TYR A 756 2.86 -33.88 33.50
C TYR A 756 1.34 -33.92 33.19
N VAL A 757 0.92 -34.40 32.01
CA VAL A 757 -0.49 -34.34 31.59
C VAL A 757 -1.32 -35.58 31.96
N VAL A 758 -0.76 -36.77 31.81
CA VAL A 758 -1.49 -38.05 31.93
C VAL A 758 -1.41 -38.60 33.36
N HIS A 759 -0.25 -38.43 34.01
CA HIS A 759 -0.03 -38.90 35.39
C HIS A 759 -0.29 -37.82 36.46
N GLY A 760 -0.93 -36.71 36.11
CA GLY A 760 -1.42 -35.70 37.05
C GLY A 760 -0.36 -34.78 37.64
N GLY A 761 0.84 -34.68 37.02
CA GLY A 761 1.87 -33.71 37.41
C GLY A 761 1.44 -32.23 37.23
N ASP A 762 0.31 -31.99 36.58
CA ASP A 762 -0.38 -30.71 36.44
C ASP A 762 -1.47 -30.45 37.49
N GLU A 763 -1.58 -31.28 38.53
CA GLU A 763 -2.63 -31.22 39.57
C GLU A 763 -4.07 -31.34 38.99
N GLY A 764 -4.23 -31.99 37.82
CA GLY A 764 -5.52 -32.16 37.13
C GLY A 764 -5.96 -30.96 36.28
N LEU A 765 -5.13 -29.92 36.20
CA LEU A 765 -5.40 -28.65 35.53
C LEU A 765 -5.81 -28.80 34.07
N THR A 766 -5.12 -29.63 33.28
CA THR A 766 -5.42 -29.84 31.85
C THR A 766 -6.81 -30.48 31.69
N ARG A 767 -7.17 -31.41 32.58
CA ARG A 767 -8.49 -32.05 32.56
C ARG A 767 -9.61 -31.06 32.87
N ILE A 768 -9.42 -30.23 33.90
CA ILE A 768 -10.37 -29.17 34.27
C ILE A 768 -10.51 -28.15 33.14
N ALA A 769 -9.40 -27.66 32.59
CA ALA A 769 -9.38 -26.69 31.51
C ALA A 769 -10.10 -27.22 30.26
N VAL A 770 -9.78 -28.44 29.81
CA VAL A 770 -10.39 -29.04 28.61
C VAL A 770 -11.87 -29.36 28.82
N ARG A 771 -12.30 -29.87 29.98
CA ARG A 771 -13.73 -30.10 30.27
C ARG A 771 -14.53 -28.79 30.26
N THR A 772 -13.98 -27.75 30.89
CA THR A 772 -14.55 -26.39 30.87
C THR A 772 -14.65 -25.84 29.44
N SER A 773 -13.60 -26.05 28.62
CA SER A 773 -13.59 -25.69 27.20
C SER A 773 -14.64 -26.41 26.36
N CYS A 774 -14.94 -27.67 26.64
CA CYS A 774 -15.95 -28.45 25.93
C CYS A 774 -17.39 -28.24 26.46
N GLY A 775 -17.57 -27.49 27.55
CA GLY A 775 -18.87 -27.30 28.20
C GLY A 775 -19.40 -28.54 28.92
N LEU A 776 -18.52 -29.49 29.28
CA LEU A 776 -18.86 -30.69 30.06
C LEU A 776 -18.82 -30.38 31.56
N SER A 777 -19.49 -31.19 32.38
CA SER A 777 -19.52 -30.99 33.84
C SER A 777 -18.10 -31.10 34.42
N VAL A 778 -17.68 -30.14 35.25
CA VAL A 778 -16.43 -30.25 35.99
C VAL A 778 -16.74 -30.98 37.29
N ASP A 779 -16.14 -32.14 37.50
CA ASP A 779 -16.26 -32.85 38.77
C ASP A 779 -15.52 -32.05 39.85
N ASN A 780 -16.25 -31.62 40.87
CA ASN A 780 -15.75 -30.75 41.92
C ASN A 780 -14.87 -31.51 42.93
N GLU A 781 -13.63 -31.82 42.55
CA GLU A 781 -12.57 -32.17 43.51
C GLU A 781 -11.52 -31.06 43.56
N GLY A 782 -11.30 -30.54 44.78
CA GLY A 782 -10.89 -29.16 44.99
C GLY A 782 -9.43 -28.82 44.67
N VAL A 783 -9.23 -27.64 44.09
CA VAL A 783 -7.96 -26.89 44.13
C VAL A 783 -8.21 -25.56 44.85
N SER A 784 -7.87 -25.51 46.14
CA SER A 784 -8.07 -24.33 47.00
C SER A 784 -7.03 -23.25 46.73
N ASP A 785 -7.47 -22.02 46.51
CA ASP A 785 -6.60 -20.92 46.06
C ASP A 785 -5.91 -20.20 47.23
N ARG A 786 -4.83 -20.80 47.75
CA ARG A 786 -4.01 -20.24 48.85
C ARG A 786 -3.55 -18.79 48.61
N VAL A 787 -3.46 -18.33 47.36
CA VAL A 787 -3.06 -16.97 46.99
C VAL A 787 -4.04 -15.92 47.52
N GLN A 788 -5.35 -16.21 47.55
CA GLN A 788 -6.34 -15.29 48.12
C GLN A 788 -6.20 -15.13 49.65
N GLN A 789 -5.75 -16.18 50.36
CA GLN A 789 -5.55 -16.11 51.81
C GLN A 789 -4.36 -15.23 52.20
N VAL A 790 -3.25 -15.28 51.44
CA VAL A 790 -2.05 -14.45 51.70
C VAL A 790 -2.32 -12.97 51.40
N LEU A 791 -3.08 -12.67 50.35
CA LEU A 791 -3.50 -11.29 50.03
C LEU A 791 -4.36 -10.66 51.13
N ALA A 792 -5.20 -11.45 51.82
CA ALA A 792 -6.04 -10.97 52.92
C ALA A 792 -5.24 -10.70 54.21
N ALA A 793 -4.10 -11.37 54.42
CA ALA A 793 -3.28 -11.23 55.63
C ALA A 793 -2.38 -9.97 55.63
N LEU A 794 -2.16 -9.34 54.47
CA LEU A 794 -1.21 -8.24 54.30
C LEU A 794 -1.83 -6.83 54.41
N THR A 795 -3.15 -6.72 54.57
CA THR A 795 -3.85 -5.43 54.73
C THR A 795 -4.27 -5.18 56.18
N VAL A 796 -3.42 -4.49 56.94
CA VAL A 796 -3.75 -4.01 58.29
C VAL A 796 -4.21 -2.55 58.26
N GLU A 797 -5.45 -2.36 58.69
CA GLU A 797 -6.05 -1.15 59.28
C GLU A 797 -5.85 0.21 58.59
N GLY A 798 -6.86 0.64 57.82
CA GLY A 798 -6.97 2.02 57.36
C GLY A 798 -8.20 2.34 56.53
N ALA A 799 -9.29 2.75 57.20
CA ALA A 799 -10.46 3.44 56.64
C ALA A 799 -11.46 2.67 55.72
N ARG A 800 -12.61 2.34 56.34
CA ARG A 800 -14.00 2.32 55.80
C ARG A 800 -14.35 1.36 54.65
N GLN A 801 -15.44 0.63 54.85
CA GLN A 801 -16.06 -0.28 53.87
C GLN A 801 -16.48 0.44 52.57
N PRO A 802 -16.27 -0.21 51.42
CA PRO A 802 -17.25 -0.20 50.34
C PRO A 802 -17.66 -1.62 49.90
N GLU A 803 -18.83 -1.66 49.29
CA GLU A 803 -19.73 -2.80 49.05
C GLU A 803 -19.20 -3.90 48.11
N GLN A 804 -19.95 -5.02 48.09
CA GLN A 804 -19.77 -6.16 47.19
C GLN A 804 -19.75 -5.71 45.71
N VAL A 805 -18.72 -6.10 44.94
CA VAL A 805 -18.68 -5.87 43.48
C VAL A 805 -18.64 -7.20 42.74
N ASP A 806 -19.70 -7.45 41.98
CA ASP A 806 -20.03 -8.65 41.20
C ASP A 806 -18.90 -9.13 40.25
N GLU A 807 -18.44 -10.37 40.41
CA GLU A 807 -17.47 -11.03 39.53
C GLU A 807 -18.03 -11.23 38.10
N MET A 808 -19.34 -11.44 37.96
CA MET A 808 -19.99 -11.57 36.66
C MET A 808 -20.03 -10.23 35.91
N ALA A 809 -20.05 -9.10 36.64
CA ALA A 809 -19.86 -7.77 36.05
C ALA A 809 -18.44 -7.59 35.51
N ARG A 810 -17.39 -8.08 36.21
CA ARG A 810 -16.00 -8.05 35.71
C ARG A 810 -15.82 -8.89 34.44
N ALA A 811 -16.40 -10.09 34.38
CA ALA A 811 -16.34 -10.93 33.18
C ALA A 811 -17.06 -10.29 31.98
N ARG A 812 -18.23 -9.67 32.21
CA ARG A 812 -18.95 -8.89 31.19
C ARG A 812 -18.14 -7.68 30.73
N GLN A 813 -17.50 -6.98 31.65
CA GLN A 813 -16.65 -5.82 31.36
C GLN A 813 -15.43 -6.21 30.52
N ALA A 814 -14.74 -7.31 30.83
CA ALA A 814 -13.63 -7.81 30.03
C ALA A 814 -14.05 -8.18 28.59
N LYS A 815 -15.19 -8.86 28.40
CA LYS A 815 -15.73 -9.13 27.05
C LYS A 815 -16.05 -7.82 26.30
N LYS A 816 -16.61 -6.84 27.01
CA LYS A 816 -16.94 -5.52 26.45
C LYS A 816 -15.69 -4.77 25.97
N GLU A 817 -14.61 -4.82 26.75
CA GLU A 817 -13.30 -4.23 26.41
C GLU A 817 -12.65 -4.90 25.20
N GLU A 818 -12.74 -6.23 25.09
CA GLU A 818 -12.25 -6.97 23.92
C GLU A 818 -13.04 -6.63 22.64
N GLN A 819 -14.36 -6.60 22.72
CA GLN A 819 -15.22 -6.22 21.59
C GLN A 819 -15.01 -4.76 21.15
N GLN A 820 -14.84 -3.84 22.12
CA GLN A 820 -14.48 -2.45 21.86
C GLN A 820 -13.15 -2.36 21.11
N LYS A 821 -12.11 -3.08 21.56
CA LYS A 821 -10.80 -3.12 20.88
C LYS A 821 -10.93 -3.59 19.43
N ILE A 822 -11.66 -4.66 19.15
CA ILE A 822 -11.86 -5.16 17.79
C ILE A 822 -12.64 -4.15 16.93
N SER A 823 -13.64 -3.46 17.51
CA SER A 823 -14.35 -2.37 16.85
C SER A 823 -13.40 -1.23 16.43
N ASP A 824 -12.44 -0.88 17.29
CA ASP A 824 -11.47 0.20 17.03
C ASP A 824 -10.38 -0.19 16.01
N GLU A 825 -10.01 -1.48 15.95
CA GLU A 825 -9.20 -2.04 14.85
C GLU A 825 -9.94 -1.98 13.50
N ILE A 826 -11.24 -2.34 13.47
CA ILE A 826 -12.07 -2.22 12.26
C ILE A 826 -12.18 -0.76 11.80
N LYS A 827 -12.42 0.19 12.73
CA LYS A 827 -12.44 1.63 12.43
C LYS A 827 -11.11 2.10 11.85
N THR A 828 -9.99 1.63 12.39
CA THR A 828 -8.63 1.93 11.89
C THR A 828 -8.42 1.39 10.48
N TRP A 829 -8.72 0.10 10.24
CA TRP A 829 -8.62 -0.50 8.91
C TRP A 829 -9.46 0.23 7.85
N LEU A 830 -10.72 0.53 8.16
CA LEU A 830 -11.63 1.23 7.25
C LEU A 830 -11.18 2.67 6.93
N ARG A 831 -10.59 3.35 7.92
CA ARG A 831 -9.99 4.67 7.74
C ARG A 831 -8.82 4.62 6.75
N ASP A 832 -7.92 3.66 6.92
CA ASP A 832 -6.71 3.53 6.12
C ASP A 832 -7.02 3.06 4.67
N GLU A 833 -8.04 2.22 4.50
CA GLU A 833 -8.61 1.82 3.20
C GLU A 833 -9.54 2.87 2.55
N GLY A 834 -9.91 3.93 3.28
CA GLY A 834 -10.78 4.99 2.81
C GLY A 834 -12.26 4.62 2.65
N LYS A 835 -12.76 3.57 3.30
CA LYS A 835 -14.10 2.98 3.10
C LYS A 835 -15.04 3.23 4.29
N ASP A 836 -16.29 3.61 4.02
CA ASP A 836 -17.27 3.86 5.09
C ASP A 836 -17.92 2.56 5.64
N TRP A 837 -17.92 1.47 4.86
CA TRP A 837 -18.54 0.19 5.21
C TRP A 837 -17.76 -0.98 4.59
N PHE A 838 -18.04 -2.20 5.05
CA PHE A 838 -17.45 -3.44 4.51
C PHE A 838 -18.44 -4.62 4.52
N THR A 839 -18.10 -5.71 3.81
CA THR A 839 -18.76 -7.01 3.97
C THR A 839 -17.86 -7.97 4.75
N ALA A 840 -18.43 -9.01 5.37
CA ALA A 840 -17.67 -10.06 6.06
C ALA A 840 -16.60 -10.72 5.14
N ALA A 841 -16.88 -10.83 3.84
CA ALA A 841 -15.91 -11.32 2.85
C ALA A 841 -14.72 -10.36 2.63
N GLN A 842 -14.93 -9.05 2.76
CA GLN A 842 -13.84 -8.06 2.69
C GLN A 842 -12.99 -8.07 3.96
N ALA A 843 -13.61 -8.18 5.15
CA ALA A 843 -12.88 -8.34 6.41
C ALA A 843 -11.99 -9.60 6.40
N LYS A 844 -12.48 -10.73 5.85
CA LYS A 844 -11.70 -11.96 5.66
C LYS A 844 -10.45 -11.81 4.78
N VAL A 845 -10.37 -10.76 3.95
CA VAL A 845 -9.22 -10.47 3.07
C VAL A 845 -8.28 -9.41 3.65
N ALA A 846 -8.69 -8.67 4.69
CA ALA A 846 -7.95 -7.59 5.37
C ALA A 846 -6.78 -8.09 6.24
N LYS A 847 -5.81 -8.75 5.61
CA LYS A 847 -4.80 -9.63 6.23
C LYS A 847 -3.73 -8.95 7.10
N ALA A 848 -3.86 -7.65 7.41
CA ALA A 848 -2.81 -6.83 8.04
C ALA A 848 -3.29 -5.81 9.09
N SER A 849 -4.60 -5.64 9.31
CA SER A 849 -5.13 -4.47 10.05
C SER A 849 -6.18 -4.79 11.12
N VAL A 850 -6.60 -6.05 11.27
CA VAL A 850 -7.60 -6.48 12.25
C VAL A 850 -7.20 -7.85 12.81
N SER A 851 -7.36 -8.06 14.13
CA SER A 851 -6.75 -9.17 14.88
C SER A 851 -7.38 -10.56 14.70
N PHE A 852 -8.55 -10.70 14.05
CA PHE A 852 -9.26 -11.99 13.92
C PHE A 852 -8.94 -12.78 12.64
N GLY A 853 -9.07 -14.10 12.73
CA GLY A 853 -8.69 -15.05 11.67
C GLY A 853 -9.67 -15.16 10.48
N ARG A 854 -9.18 -15.74 9.37
CA ARG A 854 -9.95 -15.98 8.13
C ARG A 854 -11.18 -16.89 8.29
N GLY A 855 -11.25 -17.69 9.34
CA GLY A 855 -12.39 -18.55 9.68
C GLY A 855 -13.47 -17.81 10.48
N GLU A 856 -13.06 -16.96 11.41
CA GLU A 856 -13.93 -16.37 12.44
C GLU A 856 -14.49 -15.00 12.07
N ALA A 857 -13.89 -14.34 11.06
CA ALA A 857 -14.27 -12.99 10.62
C ALA A 857 -15.78 -12.77 10.41
N ALA A 858 -16.52 -13.78 9.95
CA ALA A 858 -17.98 -13.67 9.79
C ALA A 858 -18.72 -13.67 11.14
N ASN A 859 -18.30 -14.53 12.07
CA ASN A 859 -18.93 -14.67 13.38
C ASN A 859 -18.61 -13.47 14.28
N VAL A 860 -17.35 -13.02 14.33
CA VAL A 860 -16.94 -11.84 15.11
C VAL A 860 -17.67 -10.59 14.63
N VAL A 861 -17.80 -10.39 13.33
CA VAL A 861 -18.53 -9.25 12.75
C VAL A 861 -20.03 -9.34 13.03
N GLN A 862 -20.62 -10.54 13.08
CA GLN A 862 -22.01 -10.73 13.51
C GLN A 862 -22.22 -10.51 15.01
N GLU A 863 -21.28 -10.96 15.87
CA GLU A 863 -21.32 -10.70 17.31
C GLU A 863 -21.22 -9.20 17.61
N LEU A 864 -20.27 -8.50 16.97
CA LEU A 864 -20.13 -7.05 17.10
C LEU A 864 -21.38 -6.30 16.60
N ALA A 865 -22.07 -6.82 15.57
CA ALA A 865 -23.33 -6.24 15.12
C ALA A 865 -24.49 -6.49 16.09
N ARG A 866 -24.60 -7.70 16.64
CA ARG A 866 -25.58 -8.07 17.67
C ARG A 866 -25.40 -7.26 18.95
N ASP A 867 -24.15 -7.05 19.35
CA ASP A 867 -23.78 -6.43 20.61
C ASP A 867 -23.61 -4.88 20.46
N GLY A 868 -24.00 -4.30 19.32
CA GLY A 868 -24.19 -2.86 19.11
C GLY A 868 -22.98 -2.08 18.58
N TYR A 869 -21.84 -2.72 18.33
CA TYR A 869 -20.61 -2.09 17.82
C TYR A 869 -20.60 -1.88 16.29
N LEU A 870 -21.47 -2.55 15.55
CA LEU A 870 -21.64 -2.41 14.10
C LEU A 870 -23.12 -2.35 13.72
N LEU A 871 -23.48 -1.51 12.75
CA LEU A 871 -24.77 -1.57 12.07
C LEU A 871 -24.67 -2.57 10.90
N SER A 872 -25.41 -3.68 10.97
CA SER A 872 -25.54 -4.64 9.88
C SER A 872 -26.80 -4.37 9.06
N GLN A 873 -26.69 -4.19 7.73
CA GLN A 873 -27.84 -4.03 6.83
C GLN A 873 -27.64 -4.72 5.48
N THR A 874 -28.72 -4.99 4.75
CA THR A 874 -28.68 -5.73 3.49
C THR A 874 -28.76 -4.78 2.30
N ARG A 875 -27.77 -4.82 1.41
CA ARG A 875 -27.60 -3.90 0.28
C ARG A 875 -27.40 -4.67 -1.03
N ASP A 876 -28.05 -4.22 -2.11
CA ASP A 876 -27.80 -4.74 -3.46
C ASP A 876 -26.49 -4.14 -4.02
N LEU A 877 -25.44 -4.95 -4.11
CA LEU A 877 -24.12 -4.52 -4.60
C LEU A 877 -23.95 -4.85 -6.10
N PRO A 878 -23.50 -3.89 -6.96
CA PRO A 878 -23.47 -4.03 -8.42
C PRO A 878 -22.67 -5.20 -9.03
N LYS A 879 -21.89 -5.94 -8.22
CA LYS A 879 -21.09 -7.10 -8.64
C LYS A 879 -21.25 -8.34 -7.75
N ALA A 880 -21.86 -8.20 -6.57
CA ALA A 880 -21.99 -9.26 -5.57
C ALA A 880 -23.45 -9.61 -5.25
N GLY A 881 -24.41 -8.93 -5.88
CA GLY A 881 -25.83 -9.11 -5.57
C GLY A 881 -26.18 -8.63 -4.17
N ARG A 882 -27.26 -9.18 -3.61
CA ARG A 882 -27.77 -8.84 -2.29
C ARG A 882 -26.82 -9.33 -1.20
N SER A 883 -26.14 -8.41 -0.52
CA SER A 883 -25.07 -8.68 0.44
C SER A 883 -25.29 -7.94 1.77
N THR A 884 -24.90 -8.54 2.89
CA THR A 884 -24.86 -7.81 4.18
C THR A 884 -23.63 -6.92 4.24
N VAL A 885 -23.86 -5.63 4.46
CA VAL A 885 -22.83 -4.63 4.74
C VAL A 885 -22.85 -4.26 6.22
N TYR A 886 -21.67 -3.95 6.75
CA TYR A 886 -21.43 -3.60 8.14
C TYR A 886 -20.75 -2.23 8.21
N THR A 887 -21.24 -1.38 9.12
CA THR A 887 -20.79 0.00 9.31
C THR A 887 -20.48 0.24 10.78
N PRO A 888 -19.32 0.79 11.16
CA PRO A 888 -18.99 1.06 12.57
C PRO A 888 -20.02 1.89 13.32
N CYS A 889 -20.26 1.53 14.58
CA CYS A 889 -20.95 2.38 15.53
C CYS A 889 -19.95 3.26 16.30
N ILE A 890 -20.36 4.49 16.61
CA ILE A 890 -19.74 5.35 17.60
C ILE A 890 -20.68 5.43 18.81
N LEU A 891 -20.17 5.09 19.99
CA LEU A 891 -20.94 5.15 21.24
C LEU A 891 -21.14 6.60 21.66
N THR A 892 -22.34 6.91 22.17
CA THR A 892 -22.74 8.24 22.63
C THR A 892 -23.54 8.14 23.91
N LYS A 893 -23.41 9.10 24.82
CA LYS A 893 -24.19 9.11 26.07
C LYS A 893 -25.60 9.69 25.90
N LYS A 894 -25.82 10.46 24.84
CA LYS A 894 -27.13 11.02 24.45
C LYS A 894 -27.43 10.67 23.00
N THR A 895 -28.71 10.50 22.69
CA THR A 895 -29.18 10.40 21.29
C THR A 895 -29.41 11.79 20.71
N LEU A 896 -29.52 11.92 19.38
CA LEU A 896 -29.90 13.16 18.72
C LEU A 896 -31.19 13.73 19.33
N ALA A 897 -32.20 12.89 19.59
CA ALA A 897 -33.48 13.30 20.18
C ALA A 897 -33.38 13.84 21.62
N ASN A 898 -32.27 13.60 22.34
CA ASN A 898 -32.01 14.20 23.65
C ASN A 898 -31.33 15.57 23.58
N VAL A 899 -30.85 15.97 22.39
CA VAL A 899 -30.09 17.21 22.14
C VAL A 899 -30.87 18.16 21.23
N VAL A 900 -31.56 17.61 20.24
CA VAL A 900 -32.39 18.29 19.26
C VAL A 900 -33.78 17.65 19.26
N PRO A 901 -34.86 18.39 19.59
CA PRO A 901 -36.22 17.92 19.44
C PRO A 901 -36.51 17.54 17.98
N MET A 902 -36.76 16.26 17.76
CA MET A 902 -37.03 15.68 16.43
C MET A 902 -38.49 15.83 15.98
N GLN A 903 -39.33 16.51 16.79
CA GLN A 903 -40.70 16.83 16.42
C GLN A 903 -40.70 17.81 15.24
N LEU A 904 -41.65 17.61 14.33
CA LEU A 904 -41.95 18.59 13.29
C LEU A 904 -42.73 19.73 13.93
N ASP A 905 -42.13 20.91 13.98
CA ASP A 905 -42.86 22.17 14.14
C ASP A 905 -43.75 22.37 12.89
N SER A 906 -44.80 23.17 13.08
CA SER A 906 -45.64 23.72 12.03
C SER A 906 -44.83 24.36 10.89
N ASN A 907 -45.36 24.35 9.67
CA ASN A 907 -44.71 25.00 8.53
C ASN A 907 -44.50 26.49 8.85
N LEU A 908 -43.25 26.90 8.99
CA LEU A 908 -42.86 28.26 9.36
C LEU A 908 -43.32 29.25 8.29
N THR A 909 -44.05 30.29 8.70
CA THR A 909 -44.34 31.45 7.84
C THR A 909 -43.51 32.64 8.29
N CYS A 910 -42.79 33.27 7.35
CA CYS A 910 -42.12 34.56 7.56
C CYS A 910 -42.72 35.63 6.66
N VAL A 911 -42.52 36.90 7.02
CA VAL A 911 -42.88 38.05 6.17
C VAL A 911 -41.59 38.58 5.54
N GLU A 912 -41.49 38.45 4.21
CA GLU A 912 -40.39 39.00 3.42
C GLU A 912 -40.86 40.29 2.75
N GLU A 913 -40.15 41.39 2.99
CA GLU A 913 -40.44 42.69 2.37
C GLU A 913 -39.52 42.91 1.16
N TYR A 914 -40.09 43.31 0.02
CA TYR A 914 -39.34 43.47 -1.24
C TYR A 914 -39.46 44.86 -1.88
N SER A 915 -38.39 45.33 -2.52
CA SER A 915 -38.31 46.60 -3.25
C SER A 915 -38.65 46.42 -4.74
N TRP A 916 -39.88 46.76 -5.14
CA TRP A 916 -40.24 46.80 -6.57
C TRP A 916 -39.45 47.85 -7.35
N SER A 917 -39.18 49.02 -6.77
CA SER A 917 -38.36 50.05 -7.42
C SER A 917 -36.93 49.56 -7.73
N GLY A 918 -36.33 48.80 -6.81
CA GLY A 918 -35.07 48.08 -7.02
C GLY A 918 -35.16 47.05 -8.15
N MET A 919 -36.13 46.12 -8.09
CA MET A 919 -36.34 45.09 -9.11
C MET A 919 -36.60 45.66 -10.51
N ARG A 920 -37.48 46.66 -10.62
CA ARG A 920 -37.86 47.33 -11.87
C ARG A 920 -36.66 47.89 -12.61
N SER A 921 -35.70 48.48 -11.89
CA SER A 921 -34.45 49.00 -12.48
C SER A 921 -33.64 47.91 -13.19
N ARG A 922 -33.73 46.66 -12.71
CA ARG A 922 -33.02 45.49 -13.26
C ARG A 922 -33.82 44.77 -14.35
N MET A 923 -35.14 44.93 -14.37
CA MET A 923 -36.04 44.43 -15.43
C MET A 923 -36.08 45.32 -16.68
N SER A 924 -35.60 46.58 -16.61
CA SER A 924 -35.46 47.41 -17.80
C SER A 924 -34.67 46.67 -18.90
N PRO A 925 -35.07 46.72 -20.19
CA PRO A 925 -34.31 46.14 -21.29
C PRO A 925 -32.90 46.75 -21.44
N GLU A 926 -32.62 47.88 -20.80
CA GLU A 926 -31.31 48.55 -20.76
C GLU A 926 -30.38 47.98 -19.67
N SER A 927 -30.91 47.20 -18.71
CA SER A 927 -30.15 46.59 -17.62
C SER A 927 -29.38 45.36 -18.13
N SER A 928 -28.06 45.51 -18.23
CA SER A 928 -27.19 44.55 -18.90
C SER A 928 -27.19 43.14 -18.31
N ARG A 929 -27.59 42.91 -17.04
CA ARG A 929 -27.37 41.61 -16.38
C ARG A 929 -28.30 40.50 -16.83
N MET A 930 -29.58 40.79 -17.12
CA MET A 930 -30.52 39.76 -17.58
C MET A 930 -30.20 39.34 -19.02
N LEU A 931 -29.78 40.31 -19.84
CA LEU A 931 -29.19 40.09 -21.15
C LEU A 931 -27.91 39.24 -20.99
N ASN A 932 -26.95 39.67 -20.15
CA ASN A 932 -25.70 38.97 -19.92
C ASN A 932 -25.88 37.52 -19.45
N LEU A 933 -26.82 37.20 -18.56
CA LEU A 933 -27.04 35.80 -18.15
C LEU A 933 -27.54 34.93 -19.31
N ARG A 934 -28.42 35.46 -20.17
CA ARG A 934 -28.86 34.78 -21.40
C ARG A 934 -27.71 34.68 -22.41
N THR A 935 -27.00 35.78 -22.68
CA THR A 935 -25.84 35.87 -23.57
C THR A 935 -24.68 34.98 -23.11
N ILE A 936 -24.44 34.83 -21.80
CA ILE A 936 -23.45 33.88 -21.25
C ILE A 936 -23.94 32.44 -21.46
N ALA A 937 -25.20 32.13 -21.16
CA ALA A 937 -25.77 30.81 -21.43
C ALA A 937 -25.85 30.47 -22.93
N ASP A 938 -25.92 31.47 -23.82
CA ASP A 938 -25.81 31.31 -25.27
C ASP A 938 -24.33 31.19 -25.70
N ALA A 939 -23.40 31.92 -25.08
CA ALA A 939 -21.95 31.80 -25.33
C ALA A 939 -21.41 30.42 -24.93
N TYR A 940 -21.84 29.85 -23.80
CA TYR A 940 -21.54 28.46 -23.44
C TYR A 940 -22.18 27.45 -24.41
N ARG A 941 -23.30 27.78 -25.09
CA ARG A 941 -23.85 26.99 -26.21
C ARG A 941 -23.14 27.22 -27.55
N HIS A 942 -22.45 28.34 -27.75
CA HIS A 942 -21.97 28.80 -29.06
C HIS A 942 -20.44 28.96 -29.15
N LYS A 943 -19.69 28.53 -28.12
CA LYS A 943 -18.24 28.25 -28.21
C LYS A 943 -17.94 27.50 -29.52
N PRO A 944 -17.02 27.99 -30.38
CA PRO A 944 -16.78 27.37 -31.68
C PRO A 944 -16.36 25.91 -31.52
N ILE A 945 -17.16 25.00 -32.07
CA ILE A 945 -16.89 23.57 -32.00
C ILE A 945 -15.69 23.24 -32.87
N ALA A 946 -14.51 23.09 -32.27
CA ALA A 946 -13.32 22.59 -32.93
C ALA A 946 -13.53 21.15 -33.42
N GLY A 947 -13.93 21.00 -34.69
CA GLY A 947 -13.80 19.78 -35.49
C GLY A 947 -14.33 18.47 -34.88
N ARG A 948 -15.66 18.33 -34.70
CA ARG A 948 -16.28 17.04 -34.35
C ARG A 948 -16.10 15.99 -35.46
N LYS A 949 -15.10 15.10 -35.36
CA LYS A 949 -15.11 13.81 -36.07
C LYS A 949 -16.17 12.88 -35.46
N ARG A 950 -17.17 12.50 -36.25
CA ARG A 950 -18.21 11.51 -35.88
C ARG A 950 -17.56 10.13 -35.66
N GLY A 951 -18.00 9.36 -34.64
CA GLY A 951 -17.55 7.97 -34.44
C GLY A 951 -16.91 7.61 -33.09
N ALA A 952 -17.00 8.46 -32.06
CA ALA A 952 -16.09 8.40 -30.92
C ALA A 952 -16.79 8.33 -29.53
N PRO A 953 -16.83 7.16 -28.84
CA PRO A 953 -17.77 6.82 -27.75
C PRO A 953 -17.95 7.87 -26.66
N LYS A 954 -19.20 8.04 -26.20
CA LYS A 954 -19.56 8.89 -25.05
C LYS A 954 -18.80 8.42 -23.81
N LYS A 955 -17.78 9.17 -23.41
CA LYS A 955 -17.28 9.21 -22.03
C LYS A 955 -18.46 9.63 -21.14
N LYS A 956 -18.53 9.11 -19.91
CA LYS A 956 -19.34 9.75 -18.87
C LYS A 956 -18.69 11.11 -18.56
N THR A 957 -19.49 12.18 -18.67
CA THR A 957 -19.18 13.57 -18.28
C THR A 957 -17.82 14.08 -18.74
N THR A 958 -17.77 14.51 -20.01
CA THR A 958 -16.75 15.45 -20.52
C THR A 958 -17.11 16.89 -20.14
N GLU A 959 -16.15 17.81 -20.20
CA GLU A 959 -16.38 19.24 -19.92
C GLU A 959 -17.53 19.86 -20.76
N ASP A 960 -17.76 19.36 -21.97
CA ASP A 960 -18.95 19.68 -22.79
C ASP A 960 -20.30 19.43 -22.08
N ASP A 961 -20.42 18.38 -21.25
CA ASP A 961 -21.65 18.08 -20.49
C ASP A 961 -21.79 19.02 -19.28
N SER A 962 -20.68 19.48 -18.67
CA SER A 962 -20.73 20.47 -17.59
C SER A 962 -21.01 21.88 -18.10
N ASP A 963 -20.42 22.29 -19.23
CA ASP A 963 -20.71 23.58 -19.87
C ASP A 963 -22.17 23.64 -20.37
N ALA A 964 -22.69 22.55 -20.94
CA ALA A 964 -24.09 22.45 -21.36
C ALA A 964 -25.06 22.48 -20.17
N ARG A 965 -24.75 21.77 -19.08
CA ARG A 965 -25.55 21.77 -17.85
C ARG A 965 -25.50 23.13 -17.15
N LEU A 966 -24.34 23.77 -17.07
CA LEU A 966 -24.18 25.13 -16.56
C LEU A 966 -25.02 26.12 -17.39
N ALA A 967 -25.05 26.00 -18.72
CA ALA A 967 -25.88 26.83 -19.59
C ALA A 967 -27.40 26.56 -19.44
N GLU A 968 -27.80 25.39 -18.92
CA GLU A 968 -29.18 25.06 -18.58
C GLU A 968 -29.54 25.60 -17.18
N ASP A 969 -28.67 25.39 -16.19
CA ASP A 969 -28.79 25.91 -14.81
C ASP A 969 -28.86 27.45 -14.79
N LEU A 970 -28.02 28.14 -15.58
CA LEU A 970 -28.04 29.60 -15.73
C LEU A 970 -29.37 30.11 -16.32
N ARG A 971 -29.99 29.37 -17.25
CA ARG A 971 -31.32 29.72 -17.81
C ARG A 971 -32.43 29.45 -16.79
N ALA A 972 -32.35 28.33 -16.07
CA ALA A 972 -33.31 28.00 -15.03
C ALA A 972 -33.30 29.07 -13.91
N MET A 973 -32.12 29.55 -13.50
CA MET A 973 -32.00 30.68 -12.57
C MET A 973 -32.56 31.98 -13.16
N ALA A 974 -32.20 32.34 -14.40
CA ALA A 974 -32.72 33.56 -15.03
C ALA A 974 -34.25 33.56 -15.19
N ASN A 975 -34.85 32.40 -15.49
CA ASN A 975 -36.30 32.24 -15.56
C ASN A 975 -36.95 32.38 -14.17
N LYS A 976 -36.40 31.72 -13.14
CA LYS A 976 -36.88 31.87 -11.75
C LYS A 976 -36.81 33.31 -11.24
N GLU A 977 -35.70 34.03 -11.48
CA GLU A 977 -35.57 35.46 -11.14
C GLU A 977 -36.62 36.31 -11.90
N THR A 978 -36.87 36.01 -13.17
CA THR A 978 -37.89 36.72 -14.00
C THR A 978 -39.30 36.51 -13.48
N GLU A 979 -39.67 35.27 -13.15
CA GLU A 979 -41.00 34.93 -12.64
C GLU A 979 -41.24 35.48 -11.23
N PHE A 980 -40.20 35.48 -10.38
CA PHE A 980 -40.26 36.11 -9.06
C PHE A 980 -40.50 37.61 -9.15
N PHE A 981 -39.76 38.33 -10.01
CA PHE A 981 -39.97 39.78 -10.12
C PHE A 981 -41.33 40.14 -10.74
N LYS A 982 -41.92 39.27 -11.57
CA LYS A 982 -43.30 39.45 -12.06
C LYS A 982 -44.35 39.28 -10.97
N GLU A 983 -44.20 38.29 -10.09
CA GLU A 983 -45.06 38.09 -8.93
C GLU A 983 -45.07 39.34 -8.04
N ILE A 984 -43.89 39.93 -7.78
CA ILE A 984 -43.78 41.17 -7.00
C ILE A 984 -44.29 42.40 -7.77
N GLN A 985 -44.17 42.42 -9.10
CA GLN A 985 -44.79 43.46 -9.93
C GLN A 985 -46.32 43.45 -9.79
N GLU A 986 -46.94 42.27 -9.91
CA GLU A 986 -48.41 42.13 -9.82
C GLU A 986 -48.93 42.59 -8.45
N LEU A 987 -48.21 42.29 -7.36
CA LEU A 987 -48.53 42.79 -6.01
C LEU A 987 -48.30 44.32 -5.87
N ALA A 988 -47.27 44.86 -6.52
CA ALA A 988 -47.01 46.31 -6.55
C ALA A 988 -48.14 47.07 -7.24
N ASP A 989 -48.57 46.57 -8.40
CA ASP A 989 -49.61 47.18 -9.23
C ASP A 989 -51.00 47.09 -8.56
N ASN A 990 -51.19 46.13 -7.63
CA ASN A 990 -52.38 46.01 -6.77
C ASN A 990 -52.36 46.93 -5.52
N GLY A 991 -51.24 47.62 -5.23
CA GLY A 991 -51.15 48.64 -4.18
C GLY A 991 -50.74 48.14 -2.78
N GLU A 992 -50.31 46.89 -2.62
CA GLU A 992 -49.93 46.31 -1.33
C GLU A 992 -48.52 46.76 -0.89
N THR A 993 -48.43 47.92 -0.22
CA THR A 993 -47.15 48.54 0.19
C THR A 993 -47.11 48.93 1.67
N THR A 994 -45.91 48.85 2.26
CA THR A 994 -45.58 49.32 3.61
C THR A 994 -45.30 50.83 3.64
N GLU A 995 -45.20 51.43 4.83
CA GLU A 995 -44.79 52.83 5.01
C GLU A 995 -43.42 53.16 4.40
N GLY A 996 -42.53 52.16 4.25
CA GLY A 996 -41.22 52.28 3.58
C GLY A 996 -41.26 52.07 2.06
N GLY A 997 -42.43 51.84 1.45
CA GLY A 997 -42.57 51.56 0.02
C GLY A 997 -42.10 50.15 -0.41
N LEU A 998 -41.92 49.24 0.55
CA LEU A 998 -41.64 47.82 0.31
C LEU A 998 -42.94 47.01 0.27
N ILE A 999 -42.95 45.91 -0.47
CA ILE A 999 -44.10 45.01 -0.63
C ILE A 999 -43.93 43.83 0.33
N PRO A 1000 -44.80 43.67 1.35
CA PRO A 1000 -44.69 42.59 2.32
C PRO A 1000 -45.40 41.33 1.81
N VAL A 1001 -44.69 40.19 1.76
CA VAL A 1001 -45.25 38.93 1.28
C VAL A 1001 -45.04 37.82 2.31
N GLN A 1002 -46.09 37.05 2.59
CA GLN A 1002 -45.98 35.86 3.42
C GLN A 1002 -45.34 34.71 2.63
N ARG A 1003 -44.37 34.06 3.26
CA ARG A 1003 -43.51 33.02 2.67
C ARG A 1003 -43.50 31.78 3.55
N HIS A 1004 -43.77 30.62 2.97
CA HIS A 1004 -43.97 29.37 3.69
C HIS A 1004 -42.76 28.45 3.53
N TYR A 1005 -42.26 27.97 4.66
CA TYR A 1005 -41.09 27.10 4.74
C TYR A 1005 -41.52 25.69 5.17
N TYR A 1006 -41.06 24.68 4.45
CA TYR A 1006 -41.47 23.28 4.63
C TYR A 1006 -40.26 22.32 4.74
N TYR A 1007 -40.49 21.16 5.33
CA TYR A 1007 -39.51 20.08 5.38
C TYR A 1007 -39.66 19.14 4.16
N PRO A 1008 -38.59 18.83 3.41
CA PRO A 1008 -38.67 18.05 2.17
C PRO A 1008 -38.76 16.53 2.38
N PHE A 1009 -38.69 16.05 3.63
CA PHE A 1009 -38.78 14.63 4.01
C PHE A 1009 -39.46 14.51 5.38
N ASP A 1010 -39.92 13.30 5.71
CA ASP A 1010 -40.47 12.99 7.03
C ASP A 1010 -39.40 13.17 8.14
N GLY A 1011 -39.67 14.08 9.07
CA GLY A 1011 -38.80 14.39 10.20
C GLY A 1011 -37.95 15.66 10.03
N ARG A 1012 -37.46 16.19 11.16
CA ARG A 1012 -36.71 17.44 11.21
C ARG A 1012 -35.45 17.40 10.32
N SER A 1013 -35.30 18.42 9.49
CA SER A 1013 -34.16 18.61 8.57
C SER A 1013 -34.12 20.08 8.12
N ARG A 1014 -33.29 20.45 7.15
CA ARG A 1014 -33.28 21.83 6.62
C ARG A 1014 -34.62 22.24 5.99
N ARG A 1015 -35.21 23.34 6.46
CA ARG A 1015 -36.39 24.01 5.86
C ARG A 1015 -36.08 24.59 4.48
N PHE A 1016 -36.98 24.38 3.51
CA PHE A 1016 -36.94 24.99 2.18
C PHE A 1016 -38.14 25.92 1.98
N LEU A 1017 -37.92 27.05 1.32
CA LEU A 1017 -38.99 27.94 0.89
C LEU A 1017 -39.84 27.26 -0.20
N GLN A 1018 -41.16 27.28 -0.03
CA GLN A 1018 -42.14 26.69 -0.96
C GLN A 1018 -42.34 27.57 -2.20
N GLU A 1019 -42.39 28.90 -2.03
CA GLU A 1019 -42.55 29.88 -3.11
C GLU A 1019 -41.19 30.40 -3.65
N ARG A 1020 -41.21 31.53 -4.38
CA ARG A 1020 -40.00 32.27 -4.75
C ARG A 1020 -39.76 33.40 -3.75
N GLY A 1021 -38.51 33.62 -3.34
CA GLY A 1021 -38.18 34.63 -2.33
C GLY A 1021 -36.69 34.71 -2.04
N ALA A 1022 -36.32 35.26 -0.88
CA ALA A 1022 -34.93 35.50 -0.52
C ALA A 1022 -34.11 34.20 -0.46
N GLN A 1023 -34.64 33.13 0.17
CA GLN A 1023 -33.91 31.86 0.36
C GLN A 1023 -33.40 31.24 -0.96
N ASN A 1024 -34.19 31.33 -2.04
CA ASN A 1024 -33.86 30.75 -3.35
C ASN A 1024 -33.41 31.78 -4.41
N SER A 1025 -33.16 33.03 -3.99
CA SER A 1025 -32.61 34.10 -4.83
C SER A 1025 -31.08 34.14 -4.80
N SER A 1026 -30.45 34.54 -5.91
CA SER A 1026 -29.00 34.78 -5.95
C SER A 1026 -28.61 35.93 -5.00
N ARG A 1027 -27.37 35.98 -4.48
CA ARG A 1027 -26.91 37.06 -3.59
C ARG A 1027 -27.16 38.46 -4.17
N LEU A 1028 -26.88 38.67 -5.45
CA LEU A 1028 -27.18 39.97 -6.08
C LEU A 1028 -28.68 40.16 -6.36
N ALA A 1029 -29.48 39.10 -6.52
CA ALA A 1029 -30.94 39.28 -6.52
C ALA A 1029 -31.42 39.74 -5.14
N ARG A 1030 -30.99 39.08 -4.04
CA ARG A 1030 -31.25 39.50 -2.65
C ARG A 1030 -30.87 40.96 -2.39
N ALA A 1031 -29.64 41.38 -2.72
CA ALA A 1031 -29.19 42.76 -2.53
C ALA A 1031 -29.97 43.84 -3.34
N ILE A 1032 -30.84 43.43 -4.28
CA ILE A 1032 -31.73 44.34 -5.04
C ILE A 1032 -33.20 44.16 -4.66
N SER A 1033 -33.64 42.95 -4.31
CA SER A 1033 -34.99 42.68 -3.83
C SER A 1033 -35.17 43.10 -2.37
N CYS A 1034 -34.15 42.96 -1.53
CA CYS A 1034 -34.16 43.19 -0.09
C CYS A 1034 -33.01 44.16 0.29
N PRO A 1035 -32.94 45.38 -0.29
CA PRO A 1035 -31.73 46.20 -0.29
C PRO A 1035 -31.31 46.76 1.07
N ASP A 1036 -32.17 46.69 2.08
CA ASP A 1036 -31.90 47.17 3.44
C ASP A 1036 -31.98 46.04 4.46
N THR A 1037 -31.06 45.06 4.32
CA THR A 1037 -31.00 43.87 5.18
C THR A 1037 -29.59 43.61 5.73
N ARG A 1038 -29.51 42.95 6.89
CA ARG A 1038 -28.30 42.46 7.57
C ARG A 1038 -28.36 40.92 7.63
N ASP A 1039 -27.29 40.25 7.18
CA ASP A 1039 -27.20 38.78 7.13
C ASP A 1039 -26.48 38.28 8.40
N PHE A 1040 -27.17 37.47 9.22
CA PHE A 1040 -26.68 36.93 10.49
C PHE A 1040 -26.36 35.44 10.33
N ASP A 1041 -25.15 35.17 9.83
CA ASP A 1041 -24.63 33.84 9.49
C ASP A 1041 -23.98 33.14 10.70
N LEU A 1042 -24.08 31.82 10.78
CA LEU A 1042 -23.25 30.97 11.63
C LEU A 1042 -21.81 30.93 11.10
N HIS A 1043 -20.81 31.29 11.94
CA HIS A 1043 -19.41 31.11 11.58
C HIS A 1043 -19.14 29.64 11.24
N ALA A 1044 -18.60 29.40 10.05
CA ALA A 1044 -18.31 28.06 9.51
C ALA A 1044 -19.47 27.03 9.56
N ALA A 1045 -20.72 27.48 9.74
CA ALA A 1045 -21.98 26.72 9.82
C ALA A 1045 -21.82 25.19 10.00
N MET A 1046 -21.74 24.43 8.89
CA MET A 1046 -21.59 22.96 8.91
C MET A 1046 -20.49 22.46 9.87
N PHE A 1047 -19.31 23.07 9.89
CA PHE A 1047 -18.21 22.63 10.76
C PHE A 1047 -18.53 22.87 12.23
N THR A 1048 -19.00 24.07 12.56
CA THR A 1048 -19.39 24.48 13.91
C THR A 1048 -20.55 23.65 14.44
N VAL A 1049 -21.63 23.50 13.66
CA VAL A 1049 -22.80 22.69 14.01
C VAL A 1049 -22.41 21.23 14.22
N VAL A 1050 -21.61 20.63 13.33
CA VAL A 1050 -21.18 19.22 13.47
C VAL A 1050 -20.27 19.01 14.68
N VAL A 1051 -19.33 19.92 14.96
CA VAL A 1051 -18.45 19.86 16.14
C VAL A 1051 -19.28 19.96 17.42
N ARG A 1052 -20.15 20.98 17.54
CA ARG A 1052 -21.00 21.17 18.72
C ARG A 1052 -22.00 20.01 18.89
N LEU A 1053 -22.58 19.49 17.81
CA LEU A 1053 -23.49 18.36 17.87
C LEU A 1053 -22.78 17.08 18.33
N ALA A 1054 -21.54 16.83 17.88
CA ALA A 1054 -20.72 15.71 18.34
C ALA A 1054 -20.37 15.80 19.84
N ASP A 1055 -20.09 17.02 20.33
CA ASP A 1055 -19.86 17.29 21.75
C ASP A 1055 -21.16 17.11 22.57
N ALA A 1056 -22.29 17.61 22.07
CA ALA A 1056 -23.57 17.60 22.75
C ALA A 1056 -24.19 16.19 22.86
N VAL A 1057 -24.02 15.32 21.85
CA VAL A 1057 -24.37 13.88 21.97
C VAL A 1057 -23.38 13.10 22.87
N GLN A 1058 -22.24 13.72 23.22
CA GLN A 1058 -21.17 13.14 24.03
C GLN A 1058 -20.63 11.85 23.41
N ALA A 1059 -20.10 11.95 22.19
CA ALA A 1059 -19.47 10.84 21.48
C ALA A 1059 -18.15 10.40 22.12
N GLU A 1060 -18.01 9.10 22.39
CA GLU A 1060 -16.83 8.53 23.03
C GLU A 1060 -15.68 8.30 22.02
N SER A 1061 -14.45 8.62 22.43
CA SER A 1061 -13.20 8.37 21.67
C SER A 1061 -13.16 8.93 20.24
N LEU A 1062 -13.84 10.05 19.98
CA LEU A 1062 -13.96 10.65 18.65
C LEU A 1062 -12.95 11.80 18.43
N ASP A 1063 -11.82 11.53 17.76
CA ASP A 1063 -10.95 12.61 17.24
C ASP A 1063 -11.59 13.30 16.03
N ILE A 1064 -11.89 14.59 16.18
CA ILE A 1064 -12.35 15.51 15.13
C ILE A 1064 -11.52 16.81 15.11
N SER A 1065 -10.24 16.78 15.49
CA SER A 1065 -9.43 18.01 15.64
C SER A 1065 -9.38 18.89 14.39
N ALA A 1066 -9.36 18.34 13.17
CA ALA A 1066 -9.31 19.15 11.95
C ALA A 1066 -10.65 19.86 11.71
N TRP A 1067 -11.78 19.23 12.09
CA TRP A 1067 -13.08 19.90 12.11
C TRP A 1067 -13.12 21.02 13.15
N ARG A 1068 -12.52 20.83 14.33
CA ARG A 1068 -12.39 21.89 15.36
C ARG A 1068 -11.54 23.06 14.86
N GLU A 1069 -10.36 22.80 14.29
CA GLU A 1069 -9.49 23.82 13.67
C GLU A 1069 -10.25 24.66 12.61
N ILE A 1070 -11.14 24.05 11.82
CA ILE A 1070 -11.96 24.75 10.81
C ILE A 1070 -13.13 25.53 11.44
N ALA A 1071 -13.76 24.99 12.49
CA ALA A 1071 -14.85 25.65 13.20
C ALA A 1071 -14.38 26.87 14.00
N GLU A 1072 -13.18 26.81 14.57
CA GLU A 1072 -12.53 27.93 15.29
C GLU A 1072 -12.09 29.04 14.34
N ASP A 1073 -11.33 28.72 13.29
CA ASP A 1073 -10.82 29.72 12.35
C ASP A 1073 -10.57 29.12 10.95
N ARG A 1074 -11.65 28.99 10.18
CA ARG A 1074 -11.59 28.56 8.77
C ARG A 1074 -10.61 29.42 7.96
N CYS A 1075 -10.54 30.73 8.20
CA CYS A 1075 -9.71 31.63 7.40
C CYS A 1075 -8.22 31.28 7.56
N LYS A 1076 -7.77 31.09 8.81
CA LYS A 1076 -6.42 30.61 9.16
C LYS A 1076 -6.14 29.20 8.65
N VAL A 1077 -7.12 28.29 8.63
CA VAL A 1077 -6.95 26.97 8.00
C VAL A 1077 -6.75 27.09 6.49
N CYS A 1078 -7.59 27.85 5.79
CA CYS A 1078 -7.45 28.09 4.35
C CYS A 1078 -6.09 28.72 4.01
N LEU A 1079 -5.68 29.74 4.76
CA LEU A 1079 -4.41 30.45 4.52
C LEU A 1079 -3.17 29.63 4.91
N ARG A 1080 -3.17 28.95 6.07
CA ARG A 1080 -1.96 28.32 6.64
C ARG A 1080 -1.83 26.81 6.39
N LYS A 1081 -2.94 26.09 6.14
CA LYS A 1081 -2.94 24.63 5.90
C LYS A 1081 -3.22 24.30 4.43
N LEU A 1082 -4.12 25.05 3.78
CA LEU A 1082 -4.47 24.84 2.36
C LEU A 1082 -3.72 25.75 1.39
N HIS A 1083 -3.11 26.84 1.88
CA HIS A 1083 -2.37 27.83 1.09
C HIS A 1083 -3.20 28.42 -0.06
N CYS A 1084 -4.49 28.68 0.18
CA CYS A 1084 -5.43 29.23 -0.79
C CYS A 1084 -6.28 30.37 -0.19
N THR A 1085 -7.06 31.05 -1.02
CA THR A 1085 -8.03 32.04 -0.51
C THR A 1085 -9.10 31.37 0.35
N GLU A 1086 -9.78 32.13 1.21
CA GLU A 1086 -10.85 31.57 2.04
C GLU A 1086 -12.02 31.04 1.18
N ALA A 1087 -12.30 31.64 0.02
CA ALA A 1087 -13.36 31.20 -0.88
C ALA A 1087 -13.06 29.82 -1.49
N GLU A 1088 -11.86 29.65 -2.08
CA GLU A 1088 -11.39 28.38 -2.63
C GLU A 1088 -11.29 27.31 -1.52
N GLY A 1089 -10.73 27.70 -0.37
CA GLY A 1089 -10.58 26.81 0.77
C GLY A 1089 -11.92 26.39 1.37
N LYS A 1090 -12.92 27.28 1.47
CA LYS A 1090 -14.30 26.92 1.87
C LYS A 1090 -14.85 25.84 0.93
N GLN A 1091 -14.66 25.95 -0.39
CA GLN A 1091 -15.11 24.94 -1.33
C GLN A 1091 -14.39 23.60 -1.12
N ILE A 1092 -13.05 23.60 -1.08
CA ILE A 1092 -12.25 22.37 -0.89
C ILE A 1092 -12.61 21.68 0.44
N LEU A 1093 -12.70 22.44 1.54
CA LEU A 1093 -13.05 21.92 2.86
C LEU A 1093 -14.46 21.30 2.86
N LEU A 1094 -15.46 21.98 2.30
CA LEU A 1094 -16.84 21.47 2.22
C LEU A 1094 -16.93 20.20 1.37
N GLU A 1095 -16.30 20.19 0.19
CA GLU A 1095 -16.34 19.04 -0.71
C GLU A 1095 -15.61 17.82 -0.11
N VAL A 1096 -14.40 18.01 0.45
CA VAL A 1096 -13.64 16.93 1.12
C VAL A 1096 -14.36 16.43 2.37
N ALA A 1097 -14.97 17.33 3.16
CA ALA A 1097 -15.77 16.94 4.31
C ALA A 1097 -16.98 16.07 3.92
N ASN A 1098 -17.61 16.38 2.78
CA ASN A 1098 -18.67 15.57 2.17
C ASN A 1098 -18.15 14.41 1.30
N GLY A 1099 -16.85 14.08 1.39
CA GLY A 1099 -16.28 12.85 0.85
C GLY A 1099 -15.74 12.93 -0.59
N ALA A 1100 -15.48 14.13 -1.13
CA ALA A 1100 -14.76 14.27 -2.39
C ALA A 1100 -13.35 13.66 -2.32
N SER A 1101 -12.94 12.99 -3.41
CA SER A 1101 -11.59 12.42 -3.50
C SER A 1101 -10.55 13.53 -3.62
N LEU A 1102 -9.46 13.40 -2.85
CA LEU A 1102 -8.33 14.34 -2.92
C LEU A 1102 -7.68 14.40 -4.33
N THR A 1103 -7.87 13.36 -5.15
CA THR A 1103 -7.44 13.33 -6.55
C THR A 1103 -8.16 14.34 -7.45
N ASN A 1104 -9.28 14.90 -6.99
CA ASN A 1104 -10.02 15.94 -7.73
C ASN A 1104 -9.26 17.27 -7.73
N TYR A 1105 -8.51 17.55 -6.66
CA TYR A 1105 -7.72 18.78 -6.50
C TYR A 1105 -6.29 18.56 -6.98
N LYS A 1106 -6.04 18.98 -8.22
CA LYS A 1106 -4.66 19.16 -8.71
C LYS A 1106 -4.09 20.41 -8.03
N GLY A 1107 -2.85 20.35 -7.54
CA GLY A 1107 -2.17 21.53 -6.99
C GLY A 1107 -1.99 21.56 -5.47
N LEU A 1108 -2.54 20.62 -4.72
CA LEU A 1108 -2.39 20.58 -3.25
C LEU A 1108 -0.93 20.33 -2.81
N ARG A 1109 -0.44 21.12 -1.84
CA ARG A 1109 0.84 20.89 -1.15
C ARG A 1109 0.75 19.65 -0.24
N GLU A 1110 1.88 19.11 0.17
CA GLU A 1110 1.92 17.86 0.94
C GLU A 1110 1.27 18.00 2.32
N ASP A 1111 1.51 19.11 3.02
CA ASP A 1111 0.86 19.46 4.27
C ASP A 1111 -0.66 19.66 4.10
N SER A 1112 -1.10 20.28 3.01
CA SER A 1112 -2.51 20.36 2.63
C SER A 1112 -3.11 18.97 2.38
N VAL A 1113 -2.37 18.07 1.73
CA VAL A 1113 -2.80 16.68 1.52
C VAL A 1113 -2.87 15.92 2.85
N VAL A 1114 -1.93 16.10 3.77
CA VAL A 1114 -1.97 15.51 5.12
C VAL A 1114 -3.17 16.03 5.91
N PHE A 1115 -3.40 17.35 5.92
CA PHE A 1115 -4.55 17.97 6.58
C PHE A 1115 -5.89 17.50 5.97
N LEU A 1116 -6.00 17.46 4.64
CA LEU A 1116 -7.23 17.03 3.97
C LEU A 1116 -7.44 15.50 4.05
N LYS A 1117 -6.38 14.69 4.14
CA LYS A 1117 -6.50 13.25 4.51
C LYS A 1117 -7.03 13.10 5.93
N LYS A 1118 -6.49 13.86 6.88
CA LYS A 1118 -7.00 13.89 8.28
C LYS A 1118 -8.46 14.30 8.31
N LEU A 1119 -8.84 15.38 7.61
CA LEU A 1119 -10.22 15.84 7.48
C LEU A 1119 -11.13 14.73 6.91
N ALA A 1120 -10.78 14.16 5.75
CA ALA A 1120 -11.57 13.10 5.11
C ALA A 1120 -11.77 11.86 6.00
N ASN A 1121 -10.77 11.54 6.83
CA ASN A 1121 -10.80 10.45 7.79
C ASN A 1121 -11.70 10.77 9.01
N GLN A 1122 -11.62 11.98 9.54
CA GLN A 1122 -12.51 12.44 10.62
C GLN A 1122 -13.96 12.58 10.14
N SER A 1123 -14.18 13.04 8.91
CA SER A 1123 -15.50 13.08 8.27
C SER A 1123 -16.13 11.69 8.12
N ARG A 1124 -15.32 10.65 7.92
CA ARG A 1124 -15.80 9.25 7.91
C ARG A 1124 -16.27 8.80 9.28
N MET A 1125 -15.52 9.14 10.34
CA MET A 1125 -15.93 8.87 11.73
C MET A 1125 -17.22 9.63 12.08
N LEU A 1126 -17.40 10.85 11.56
CA LEU A 1126 -18.65 11.61 11.70
C LEU A 1126 -19.82 11.02 10.90
N ARG A 1127 -19.59 10.41 9.73
CA ARG A 1127 -20.62 9.60 9.03
C ARG A 1127 -21.03 8.39 9.87
N TRP A 1128 -20.08 7.68 10.50
CA TRP A 1128 -20.38 6.57 11.41
C TRP A 1128 -21.17 7.03 12.63
N LEU A 1129 -20.80 8.17 13.24
CA LEU A 1129 -21.57 8.78 14.33
C LEU A 1129 -23.00 9.09 13.89
N ALA A 1130 -23.21 9.76 12.76
CA ALA A 1130 -24.54 10.07 12.26
C ALA A 1130 -25.39 8.80 11.99
N CYS A 1131 -24.80 7.76 11.39
CA CYS A 1131 -25.46 6.46 11.22
C CYS A 1131 -25.83 5.82 12.57
N SER A 1132 -24.99 5.99 13.60
CA SER A 1132 -25.24 5.49 14.96
C SER A 1132 -26.38 6.25 15.66
N GLN A 1133 -26.52 7.55 15.37
CA GLN A 1133 -27.57 8.42 15.92
C GLN A 1133 -28.91 8.29 15.20
N LEU A 1134 -28.90 7.90 13.92
CA LEU A 1134 -30.10 7.75 13.08
C LEU A 1134 -30.14 6.38 12.39
N PRO A 1135 -30.13 5.26 13.15
CA PRO A 1135 -30.01 3.93 12.60
C PRO A 1135 -31.20 3.54 11.69
N ASP A 1136 -32.42 3.94 12.03
CA ASP A 1136 -33.60 3.60 11.22
C ASP A 1136 -33.68 4.41 9.91
N VAL A 1137 -33.25 5.67 9.93
CA VAL A 1137 -33.07 6.48 8.71
C VAL A 1137 -32.00 5.85 7.82
N TYR A 1138 -30.92 5.31 8.40
CA TYR A 1138 -29.90 4.59 7.66
C TYR A 1138 -30.45 3.30 7.01
N LYS A 1139 -31.27 2.51 7.71
CA LYS A 1139 -31.97 1.33 7.15
C LYS A 1139 -32.87 1.71 5.98
N GLN A 1140 -33.66 2.78 6.13
CA GLN A 1140 -34.56 3.28 5.10
C GLN A 1140 -33.79 3.73 3.84
N LEU A 1141 -32.74 4.53 4.01
CA LEU A 1141 -31.93 5.05 2.91
C LEU A 1141 -31.05 3.98 2.25
N GLN A 1142 -30.65 2.91 2.95
CA GLN A 1142 -30.04 1.74 2.31
C GLN A 1142 -31.02 0.97 1.41
N SER A 1143 -32.31 1.00 1.74
CA SER A 1143 -33.35 0.28 1.00
C SER A 1143 -33.83 1.04 -0.25
N ASP A 1144 -33.65 2.37 -0.30
CA ASP A 1144 -33.97 3.18 -1.47
C ASP A 1144 -32.90 3.08 -2.56
N ARG A 1145 -33.27 2.45 -3.69
CA ARG A 1145 -32.42 2.30 -4.87
C ARG A 1145 -32.04 3.64 -5.55
N LYS A 1146 -32.68 4.76 -5.22
CA LYS A 1146 -32.29 6.10 -5.69
C LYS A 1146 -31.08 6.64 -4.94
N VAL A 1147 -30.81 6.18 -3.71
CA VAL A 1147 -29.74 6.67 -2.85
C VAL A 1147 -28.45 5.88 -3.08
N THR A 1148 -27.45 6.53 -3.70
CA THR A 1148 -26.18 5.88 -4.03
C THR A 1148 -25.19 5.84 -2.85
N TRP A 1149 -25.30 6.78 -1.90
CA TRP A 1149 -24.41 6.89 -0.72
C TRP A 1149 -25.22 7.15 0.57
N PRO A 1150 -25.84 6.11 1.16
CA PRO A 1150 -26.68 6.24 2.35
C PRO A 1150 -25.95 6.87 3.54
N GLU A 1151 -24.66 6.55 3.74
CA GLU A 1151 -23.85 7.04 4.85
C GLU A 1151 -23.70 8.58 4.82
N ALA A 1152 -23.44 9.17 3.65
CA ALA A 1152 -23.36 10.61 3.47
C ALA A 1152 -24.75 11.29 3.56
N ALA A 1153 -25.80 10.62 3.09
CA ALA A 1153 -27.18 11.12 3.19
C ALA A 1153 -27.68 11.18 4.64
N VAL A 1154 -27.37 10.17 5.48
CA VAL A 1154 -27.68 10.20 6.91
C VAL A 1154 -26.86 11.28 7.63
N PHE A 1155 -25.57 11.42 7.30
CA PHE A 1155 -24.75 12.49 7.86
C PHE A 1155 -25.32 13.88 7.58
N SER A 1156 -25.74 14.15 6.33
CA SER A 1156 -26.42 15.41 5.99
C SER A 1156 -27.69 15.63 6.81
N ARG A 1157 -28.56 14.63 6.96
CA ARG A 1157 -29.77 14.71 7.79
C ARG A 1157 -29.47 14.95 9.27
N TRP A 1158 -28.43 14.32 9.80
CA TRP A 1158 -28.05 14.42 11.21
C TRP A 1158 -27.68 15.84 11.62
N TRP A 1159 -26.82 16.53 10.86
CA TRP A 1159 -26.40 17.88 11.21
C TRP A 1159 -27.36 18.98 10.73
N THR A 1160 -28.10 18.77 9.63
CA THR A 1160 -29.12 19.75 9.19
C THR A 1160 -30.34 19.81 10.10
N ALA A 1161 -30.65 18.75 10.87
CA ALA A 1161 -31.64 18.82 11.93
C ALA A 1161 -31.22 19.78 13.07
N ALA A 1162 -29.92 19.82 13.40
CA ALA A 1162 -29.37 20.74 14.39
C ALA A 1162 -29.23 22.17 13.84
N GLU A 1163 -28.87 22.33 12.57
CA GLU A 1163 -28.89 23.62 11.86
C GLU A 1163 -30.30 24.25 11.92
N ASP A 1164 -31.34 23.49 11.57
CA ASP A 1164 -32.75 23.93 11.64
C ASP A 1164 -33.21 24.26 13.07
N PHE A 1165 -32.70 23.57 14.08
CA PHE A 1165 -32.98 23.85 15.50
C PHE A 1165 -32.37 25.17 15.99
N ILE A 1166 -31.16 25.49 15.52
CA ILE A 1166 -30.52 26.79 15.75
C ILE A 1166 -31.33 27.90 15.07
N LEU A 1167 -31.73 27.71 13.81
CA LEU A 1167 -32.54 28.68 13.07
C LEU A 1167 -33.90 28.94 13.73
N GLU A 1168 -34.59 27.90 14.21
CA GLU A 1168 -35.84 28.03 14.99
C GLU A 1168 -35.64 28.94 16.21
N HIS A 1169 -34.57 28.74 16.99
CA HIS A 1169 -34.29 29.54 18.19
C HIS A 1169 -33.96 31.00 17.88
N MET A 1170 -33.21 31.26 16.80
CA MET A 1170 -32.93 32.61 16.33
C MET A 1170 -34.23 33.33 15.93
N LEU A 1171 -35.11 32.65 15.20
CA LEU A 1171 -36.41 33.19 14.78
C LEU A 1171 -37.33 33.47 15.97
N SER A 1172 -37.45 32.55 16.93
CA SER A 1172 -38.23 32.78 18.17
C SER A 1172 -37.70 33.99 18.95
N SER A 1173 -36.37 34.13 19.07
CA SER A 1173 -35.73 35.25 19.78
C SER A 1173 -36.03 36.63 19.19
N ILE A 1174 -36.44 36.68 17.91
CA ILE A 1174 -36.86 37.88 17.19
C ILE A 1174 -38.38 38.10 17.33
N GLN A 1175 -39.15 37.01 17.17
CA GLN A 1175 -40.61 37.02 17.34
C GLN A 1175 -41.04 37.46 18.74
N GLU A 1176 -40.24 37.16 19.79
CA GLU A 1176 -40.42 37.66 21.16
C GLU A 1176 -40.63 39.20 21.23
N HIS A 1177 -40.04 39.98 20.33
CA HIS A 1177 -40.14 41.45 20.34
C HIS A 1177 -41.40 42.01 19.70
N ASN A 1178 -42.16 41.16 18.98
CA ASN A 1178 -43.38 41.50 18.23
C ASN A 1178 -43.23 42.76 17.35
N LEU A 1179 -42.10 42.87 16.64
CA LEU A 1179 -41.80 43.95 15.70
C LEU A 1179 -42.04 43.49 14.25
N ARG A 1180 -42.41 44.41 13.37
CA ARG A 1180 -42.58 44.17 11.93
C ARG A 1180 -41.33 44.53 11.16
N GLY A 1181 -41.08 43.81 10.07
CA GLY A 1181 -40.00 44.05 9.11
C GLY A 1181 -39.62 42.76 8.37
N HIS A 1182 -38.76 42.86 7.37
CA HIS A 1182 -38.23 41.72 6.61
C HIS A 1182 -37.59 40.67 7.54
N VAL A 1183 -38.04 39.42 7.43
CA VAL A 1183 -37.39 38.22 7.99
C VAL A 1183 -37.39 37.12 6.94
N SER A 1184 -36.23 36.58 6.59
CA SER A 1184 -36.12 35.35 5.79
C SER A 1184 -35.15 34.33 6.40
N CYS A 1185 -35.55 33.05 6.29
CA CYS A 1185 -34.80 31.93 6.85
C CYS A 1185 -33.84 31.36 5.79
N HIS A 1186 -32.53 31.50 6.03
CA HIS A 1186 -31.50 30.93 5.18
C HIS A 1186 -30.98 29.60 5.73
N PHE A 1187 -29.98 29.01 5.09
CA PHE A 1187 -29.42 27.72 5.50
C PHE A 1187 -28.37 27.90 6.60
N ASP A 1188 -27.43 28.83 6.39
CA ASP A 1188 -26.37 29.16 7.34
C ASP A 1188 -26.76 30.26 8.35
N GLY A 1189 -27.96 30.84 8.27
CA GLY A 1189 -28.37 31.94 9.15
C GLY A 1189 -29.75 32.53 8.83
N ILE A 1190 -29.97 33.77 9.25
CA ILE A 1190 -31.19 34.54 8.98
C ILE A 1190 -30.87 35.92 8.41
N LEU A 1191 -31.75 36.43 7.55
CA LEU A 1191 -31.63 37.76 6.96
C LEU A 1191 -32.75 38.65 7.51
N LEU A 1192 -32.37 39.77 8.12
CA LEU A 1192 -33.28 40.70 8.79
C LEU A 1192 -33.24 42.08 8.14
N GLY A 1193 -34.38 42.78 8.12
CA GLY A 1193 -34.41 44.21 7.80
C GLY A 1193 -33.53 45.02 8.75
N ARG A 1194 -32.78 45.99 8.25
CA ARG A 1194 -31.87 46.82 9.07
C ARG A 1194 -32.63 47.52 10.21
N SER A 1195 -33.76 48.14 9.88
CA SER A 1195 -34.66 48.79 10.83
C SER A 1195 -35.21 47.85 11.91
N LEU A 1196 -35.52 46.60 11.56
CA LEU A 1196 -35.96 45.57 12.51
C LEU A 1196 -34.82 45.18 13.46
N ALA A 1197 -33.61 45.00 12.92
CA ALA A 1197 -32.44 44.67 13.73
C ALA A 1197 -32.07 45.82 14.70
N GLU A 1198 -31.99 47.06 14.21
CA GLU A 1198 -31.71 48.26 15.01
C GLU A 1198 -32.78 48.50 16.10
N ALA A 1199 -34.06 48.27 15.79
CA ALA A 1199 -35.15 48.38 16.76
C ALA A 1199 -35.09 47.32 17.87
N ILE A 1200 -34.58 46.12 17.58
CA ILE A 1200 -34.31 45.09 18.60
C ILE A 1200 -33.08 45.48 19.41
N GLU A 1201 -31.97 45.84 18.77
CA GLU A 1201 -30.72 46.29 19.43
C GLU A 1201 -30.98 47.44 20.41
N GLY A 1202 -31.80 48.41 20.03
CA GLY A 1202 -32.24 49.50 20.91
C GLY A 1202 -33.11 49.06 22.09
N LYS A 1203 -33.94 48.01 21.94
CA LYS A 1203 -34.71 47.42 23.05
C LYS A 1203 -33.83 46.62 24.01
N VAL A 1204 -32.81 45.91 23.51
CA VAL A 1204 -31.99 44.98 24.31
C VAL A 1204 -30.66 45.60 24.79
N ASN A 1205 -30.34 46.81 24.33
CA ASN A 1205 -29.15 47.61 24.65
C ASN A 1205 -27.83 46.83 24.46
N ARG A 1206 -27.72 46.12 23.34
CA ARG A 1206 -26.55 45.33 22.89
C ARG A 1206 -26.65 45.06 21.39
N SER A 1207 -25.58 44.59 20.74
CA SER A 1207 -25.65 44.25 19.30
C SER A 1207 -26.54 43.02 19.07
N MET A 1208 -27.07 42.88 17.85
CA MET A 1208 -27.87 41.71 17.46
C MET A 1208 -27.05 40.43 17.54
N VAL A 1209 -25.74 40.50 17.23
CA VAL A 1209 -24.81 39.39 17.39
C VAL A 1209 -24.72 38.96 18.86
N ASP A 1210 -24.48 39.89 19.79
CA ASP A 1210 -24.39 39.59 21.22
C ASP A 1210 -25.73 39.08 21.78
N TYR A 1211 -26.85 39.65 21.32
CA TYR A 1211 -28.19 39.22 21.71
C TYR A 1211 -28.50 37.79 21.26
N LEU A 1212 -28.22 37.45 20.00
CA LEU A 1212 -28.37 36.10 19.49
C LEU A 1212 -27.39 35.13 20.16
N GLN A 1213 -26.17 35.57 20.53
CA GLN A 1213 -25.21 34.77 21.30
C GLN A 1213 -25.65 34.51 22.75
N GLU A 1214 -26.25 35.47 23.44
CA GLU A 1214 -26.73 35.30 24.83
C GLU A 1214 -28.05 34.50 24.88
N LYS A 1215 -28.93 34.67 23.90
CA LYS A 1215 -30.11 33.84 23.70
C LYS A 1215 -29.78 32.44 23.16
N ASN A 1216 -28.53 32.18 22.78
CA ASN A 1216 -28.08 30.92 22.22
C ASN A 1216 -28.03 29.83 23.30
N PHE A 1217 -29.09 29.03 23.36
CA PHE A 1217 -29.19 27.71 23.99
C PHE A 1217 -28.84 27.57 25.49
N PRO A 1218 -29.73 26.95 26.29
CA PRO A 1218 -29.34 26.39 27.59
C PRO A 1218 -28.43 25.16 27.41
N GLY A 1219 -27.13 25.39 27.24
CA GLY A 1219 -26.05 24.49 27.66
C GLY A 1219 -25.41 23.54 26.62
N TYR A 1220 -25.65 23.71 25.31
CA TYR A 1220 -25.13 22.75 24.30
C TYR A 1220 -24.54 23.33 23.00
N PHE A 1221 -24.87 24.55 22.59
CA PHE A 1221 -24.46 25.10 21.28
C PHE A 1221 -23.93 26.54 21.37
N ASP A 1222 -22.73 26.72 21.94
CA ASP A 1222 -21.98 27.97 21.85
C ASP A 1222 -21.51 28.22 20.41
N ALA A 1223 -22.37 28.82 19.58
CA ALA A 1223 -22.06 29.17 18.20
C ALA A 1223 -21.74 30.66 18.05
N CYS A 1224 -20.64 30.97 17.35
CA CYS A 1224 -20.29 32.35 16.99
C CYS A 1224 -21.08 32.77 15.74
N PHE A 1225 -21.96 33.75 15.88
CA PHE A 1225 -22.58 34.43 14.74
C PHE A 1225 -21.64 35.46 14.12
N LEU A 1226 -21.73 35.64 12.81
CA LEU A 1226 -21.12 36.71 12.04
C LEU A 1226 -22.22 37.58 11.46
N GLU A 1227 -22.13 38.87 11.68
CA GLU A 1227 -22.88 39.84 10.90
C GLU A 1227 -22.16 40.13 9.57
N ARG A 1228 -22.94 40.23 8.49
CA ARG A 1228 -22.50 40.77 7.21
C ARG A 1228 -23.48 41.84 6.74
N GLU A 1229 -22.98 43.06 6.54
CA GLU A 1229 -23.64 44.01 5.66
C GLU A 1229 -23.45 43.54 4.21
N ASP A 1230 -24.55 43.37 3.47
CA ASP A 1230 -24.47 43.11 2.04
C ASP A 1230 -23.91 44.36 1.35
N LEU A 1231 -22.75 44.20 0.70
CA LEU A 1231 -21.98 45.29 0.11
C LEU A 1231 -22.83 46.15 -0.84
N VAL A 1232 -23.11 47.39 -0.42
CA VAL A 1232 -23.69 48.43 -1.26
C VAL A 1232 -22.98 48.43 -2.61
N VAL A 1233 -23.75 48.37 -3.70
CA VAL A 1233 -23.23 48.43 -5.06
C VAL A 1233 -22.69 49.84 -5.32
N VAL A 1234 -21.44 50.06 -4.92
CA VAL A 1234 -20.71 51.29 -5.22
C VAL A 1234 -20.59 51.40 -6.74
N ARG A 1235 -21.42 52.27 -7.32
CA ARG A 1235 -21.22 52.79 -8.67
C ARG A 1235 -19.85 53.47 -8.65
N CYS A 1236 -18.89 52.97 -9.43
CA CYS A 1236 -17.68 53.72 -9.71
C CYS A 1236 -18.09 55.01 -10.41
N ASN A 1237 -17.99 56.14 -9.70
CA ASN A 1237 -17.80 57.41 -10.35
C ASN A 1237 -16.29 57.60 -10.59
N ILE A 1238 -15.97 58.37 -11.63
CA ILE A 1238 -14.60 58.64 -12.06
C ILE A 1238 -13.98 59.71 -11.13
N ASP A 1239 -12.65 59.69 -11.02
CA ASP A 1239 -11.76 60.63 -10.28
C ASP A 1239 -11.64 60.49 -8.74
N GLY A 1240 -10.39 60.48 -8.24
CA GLY A 1240 -10.05 60.62 -6.80
C GLY A 1240 -8.93 59.70 -6.29
N ASN A 1241 -8.02 60.23 -5.46
CA ASN A 1241 -6.75 59.58 -5.05
C ASN A 1241 -6.74 59.05 -3.58
N LEU A 1242 -5.95 57.98 -3.35
CA LEU A 1242 -5.36 57.51 -2.05
C LEU A 1242 -6.29 56.92 -0.95
N PRO A 1243 -5.76 56.11 0.02
CA PRO A 1243 -4.60 55.21 0.01
C PRO A 1243 -4.91 53.76 0.50
N ALA A 1244 -3.89 52.92 0.66
CA ALA A 1244 -3.98 51.46 0.79
C ALA A 1244 -4.51 50.86 2.11
N ARG A 1245 -5.43 49.89 2.02
CA ARG A 1245 -5.44 48.59 2.74
C ARG A 1245 -6.47 47.62 2.14
N CYS A 1246 -6.15 46.31 2.12
CA CYS A 1246 -7.01 45.18 1.73
C CYS A 1246 -7.92 45.32 0.48
N THR A 1247 -7.35 45.15 -0.73
CA THR A 1247 -8.14 44.96 -1.96
C THR A 1247 -7.65 43.78 -2.80
N ARG A 1248 -8.18 42.57 -2.51
CA ARG A 1248 -8.22 41.45 -3.48
C ARG A 1248 -9.30 40.40 -3.12
N ALA A 1249 -10.55 40.85 -3.11
CA ALA A 1249 -11.74 39.98 -3.05
C ALA A 1249 -12.81 40.48 -4.04
N ARG A 1250 -12.52 40.36 -5.35
CA ARG A 1250 -13.47 40.62 -6.44
C ARG A 1250 -13.20 39.70 -7.64
N ALA A 1251 -13.76 38.49 -7.59
CA ALA A 1251 -14.16 37.70 -8.76
C ALA A 1251 -15.09 36.57 -8.28
N TRP A 1252 -16.18 36.35 -9.02
CA TRP A 1252 -17.29 35.39 -8.78
C TRP A 1252 -18.33 35.81 -7.73
#